data_AF-A0A673KAN2-F1
#
_entry.id   AF-A0A673KAN2-F1
#
_cell.length_a   1.000
_cell.length_b   1.000
_cell.length_c   1.000
_cell.angle_alpha   90.00
_cell.angle_beta   90.00
_cell.angle_gamma   90.00
#
_symmetry.space_group_name_H-M   'P 1'
#
loop_
_entity.id
_entity.type
_entity.pdbx_description
1 polymer ?
#
loop_
_entity_poly.entity_id
_entity_poly.type
_entity_poly.pdbx_seq_one_letter_code
_entity_poly.pdbx_strand_id
1 'polypeptide(L)'
;KNRKLGESLDQRQVIEDELRERVERLETRQATDDASLLILNRYWNQVIFYFLFTVCQQGEAVSSFLAMLASSSSEEIDAELQERLESSCKQARRVVEIYENLKNTVDQLKKDVESGTDGSLWDVAVRLNTLLTNENECLRQLTDSLQQKHSHMTSELQVLIEELQWDMEKIRRRENRLNAHLVEVLERVSGFSSSVCGTITINKRKFEEMNSELEEKRELAENRLSELQKLQQDLQTVYQENNNMKVELLSRAEEVAKESAEYRCLQSQFSVLYNESLVLKSQLDETKARLNTTRTARLRQLDHMENDEVSLQRKVRTEVIQLEDTLAQVRKEYEMLRIEFEQTLAANEQAGPINREMRHLISTLQTHNQQLKGEVVKYKLRLREAQQELNQMDLSFSCILRIYIIIFSSGVTVKTEPGTDTETVVKEEEKEKEKEKKDKEKEKEQRERERVTRGSTGGIAVKEEREKASTSSSQSEDLTAERCAVIGGPKRKEIEQLKIVRVDLKKAQESQREMKLLLDMYRSAPKEQRDKVQLMAAEKKAKSEAEELRQRLRELEERERREGKKMADEEALRKIRSVEEQIDILNKKLSLAKQEEDALLSEMDVTGQAFEDMQEQNIRLMQQLREKDDANFKLMSERIKSNQIHKLLKEEKEELADQLLTLKTQVDAQLQVVRKLEEKERLLQGTISAAERELGLRTQALDMNKRKAQESVLLSEEVRTQLEGVQQRLSAVREEVIENSISREKESFNARRAQEDISKLRRKIEKTKKPAENIRNGDEILNEEINDYKARLTCPCCNSRVKDAVLTKCFHVFCFECVKTRYDTRQRKCPKCNAAFGANDFHRIYIG
;
A
#
# COMPACT_ATOMS: atom_id res chain seq x y z
N LYS A 1 19.25 1.16 45.12
CA LYS A 1 18.92 1.01 43.68
C LYS A 1 20.00 0.27 42.87
N ASN A 2 21.30 0.40 43.16
CA ASN A 2 22.37 -0.13 42.30
C ASN A 2 22.52 -1.67 42.22
N ARG A 3 21.95 -2.47 43.13
CA ARG A 3 22.15 -3.93 43.12
C ARG A 3 21.76 -4.61 41.80
N LYS A 4 20.62 -4.23 41.21
CA LYS A 4 20.17 -4.75 39.90
C LYS A 4 21.05 -4.31 38.71
N LEU A 5 21.83 -3.24 38.86
CA LEU A 5 22.81 -2.83 37.86
C LEU A 5 24.08 -3.69 37.95
N GLY A 6 24.52 -4.05 39.16
CA GLY A 6 25.56 -5.06 39.37
C GLY A 6 25.13 -6.41 38.77
N GLU A 7 23.99 -6.95 39.21
CA GLU A 7 23.45 -8.24 38.75
C GLU A 7 23.28 -8.30 37.21
N SER A 8 22.98 -7.17 36.54
CA SER A 8 22.91 -7.09 35.07
C SER A 8 24.26 -6.90 34.38
N LEU A 9 25.27 -6.35 35.04
CA LEU A 9 26.65 -6.30 34.54
C LEU A 9 27.34 -7.65 34.71
N ASP A 10 27.10 -8.34 35.83
CA ASP A 10 27.59 -9.70 36.08
C ASP A 10 27.02 -10.68 35.05
N GLN A 11 25.71 -10.61 34.76
CA GLN A 11 25.09 -11.37 33.67
C GLN A 11 25.65 -11.03 32.29
N ARG A 12 25.93 -9.75 32.02
CA ARG A 12 26.59 -9.35 30.77
C ARG A 12 28.00 -9.94 30.69
N GLN A 13 28.77 -9.92 31.77
CA GLN A 13 30.14 -10.45 31.80
C GLN A 13 30.15 -11.95 31.50
N VAL A 14 29.26 -12.73 32.13
CA VAL A 14 29.10 -14.17 31.84
C VAL A 14 28.77 -14.42 30.37
N ILE A 15 27.85 -13.65 29.77
CA ILE A 15 27.52 -13.76 28.33
C ILE A 15 28.72 -13.36 27.46
N GLU A 16 29.49 -12.35 27.85
CA GLU A 16 30.68 -11.91 27.11
C GLU A 16 31.80 -12.97 27.17
N ASP A 17 31.93 -13.68 28.30
CA ASP A 17 32.90 -14.76 28.50
C ASP A 17 32.47 -16.07 27.81
N GLU A 18 31.18 -16.43 27.84
CA GLU A 18 30.61 -17.51 27.00
C GLU A 18 30.82 -17.26 25.50
N LEU A 19 30.71 -16.01 25.05
CA LEU A 19 30.98 -15.64 23.66
C LEU A 19 32.48 -15.71 23.32
N ARG A 20 33.37 -15.34 24.24
CA ARG A 20 34.84 -15.50 24.07
C ARG A 20 35.22 -16.97 23.93
N GLU A 21 34.77 -17.83 24.84
CA GLU A 21 35.04 -19.28 24.79
C GLU A 21 34.41 -19.92 23.52
N ARG A 22 33.29 -19.38 23.02
CA ARG A 22 32.70 -19.82 21.75
C ARG A 22 33.47 -19.36 20.52
N VAL A 23 34.11 -18.18 20.56
CA VAL A 23 35.04 -17.72 19.50
C VAL A 23 36.30 -18.58 19.50
N GLU A 24 36.91 -18.82 20.67
CA GLU A 24 38.11 -19.66 20.79
C GLU A 24 37.85 -21.10 20.31
N ARG A 25 36.66 -21.67 20.59
CA ARG A 25 36.20 -22.96 20.05
C ARG A 25 35.89 -22.96 18.54
N LEU A 26 35.72 -21.79 17.91
CA LEU A 26 35.59 -21.66 16.46
C LEU A 26 36.95 -21.41 15.80
N GLU A 27 37.85 -20.65 16.41
CA GLU A 27 39.21 -20.41 15.94
C GLU A 27 40.07 -21.69 15.99
N THR A 28 39.99 -22.45 17.08
CA THR A 28 40.63 -23.78 17.18
C THR A 28 40.08 -24.77 16.16
N ARG A 29 38.77 -24.74 15.89
CA ARG A 29 38.15 -25.55 14.84
C ARG A 29 38.61 -25.12 13.45
N GLN A 30 38.64 -23.81 13.19
CA GLN A 30 39.16 -23.27 11.93
C GLN A 30 40.62 -23.70 11.72
N ALA A 31 41.47 -23.66 12.75
CA ALA A 31 42.84 -24.16 12.65
C ALA A 31 42.92 -25.66 12.30
N THR A 32 42.00 -26.50 12.80
CA THR A 32 41.91 -27.92 12.38
C THR A 32 41.35 -28.11 10.96
N ASP A 33 40.41 -27.26 10.54
CA ASP A 33 39.84 -27.29 9.18
C ASP A 33 40.88 -26.78 8.15
N ASP A 34 41.63 -25.73 8.47
CA ASP A 34 42.75 -25.19 7.67
C ASP A 34 43.92 -26.18 7.59
N ALA A 35 44.28 -26.85 8.70
CA ALA A 35 45.26 -27.94 8.68
C ALA A 35 44.79 -29.13 7.81
N SER A 36 43.50 -29.46 7.87
CA SER A 36 42.89 -30.48 7.02
C SER A 36 42.91 -30.07 5.54
N LEU A 37 42.66 -28.79 5.23
CA LEU A 37 42.77 -28.24 3.88
C LEU A 37 44.21 -28.22 3.36
N LEU A 38 45.21 -27.93 4.21
CA LEU A 38 46.63 -28.03 3.84
C LEU A 38 47.03 -29.48 3.51
N ILE A 39 46.54 -30.45 4.28
CA ILE A 39 46.72 -31.88 3.98
C ILE A 39 46.00 -32.25 2.67
N LEU A 40 44.75 -31.81 2.48
CA LEU A 40 43.97 -32.08 1.26
C LEU A 40 44.65 -31.48 0.02
N ASN A 41 45.19 -30.27 0.13
CA ASN A 41 45.90 -29.54 -0.93
C ASN A 41 47.26 -30.20 -1.21
N ARG A 42 47.98 -30.70 -0.20
CA ARG A 42 49.20 -31.51 -0.39
C ARG A 42 48.90 -32.79 -1.17
N TYR A 43 47.84 -33.51 -0.82
CA TYR A 43 47.39 -34.69 -1.58
C TYR A 43 46.89 -34.33 -2.98
N TRP A 44 46.18 -33.20 -3.16
CA TRP A 44 45.76 -32.72 -4.48
C TRP A 44 46.96 -32.39 -5.38
N ASN A 45 48.00 -31.74 -4.86
CA ASN A 45 49.22 -31.49 -5.61
C ASN A 45 49.98 -32.80 -5.92
N GLN A 46 49.96 -33.80 -5.03
CA GLN A 46 50.43 -35.15 -5.38
C GLN A 46 49.58 -35.82 -6.47
N VAL A 47 48.24 -35.69 -6.43
CA VAL A 47 47.36 -36.23 -7.48
C VAL A 47 47.58 -35.52 -8.82
N ILE A 48 47.80 -34.20 -8.83
CA ILE A 48 48.17 -33.44 -10.03
C ILE A 48 49.54 -33.87 -10.54
N PHE A 49 50.54 -34.04 -9.67
CA PHE A 49 51.86 -34.53 -10.04
C PHE A 49 51.79 -35.95 -10.60
N TYR A 50 51.02 -36.86 -9.99
CA TYR A 50 50.76 -38.19 -10.51
C TYR A 50 49.97 -38.16 -11.82
N PHE A 51 49.03 -37.23 -12.02
CA PHE A 51 48.28 -37.08 -13.26
C PHE A 51 49.20 -36.64 -14.40
N LEU A 52 50.02 -35.60 -14.21
CA LEU A 52 51.07 -35.20 -15.15
C LEU A 52 52.06 -36.34 -15.42
N PHE A 53 52.51 -37.05 -14.38
CA PHE A 53 53.43 -38.18 -14.52
C PHE A 53 52.79 -39.38 -15.26
N THR A 54 51.48 -39.58 -15.12
CA THR A 54 50.73 -40.65 -15.81
C THR A 54 50.46 -40.28 -17.27
N VAL A 55 50.19 -39.00 -17.56
CA VAL A 55 50.16 -38.47 -18.93
C VAL A 55 51.53 -38.64 -19.62
N CYS A 56 52.63 -38.44 -18.89
CA CYS A 56 53.99 -38.74 -19.38
C CYS A 56 54.36 -40.24 -19.41
N GLN A 57 53.52 -41.17 -18.92
CA GLN A 57 53.88 -42.59 -18.84
C GLN A 57 53.63 -43.41 -20.11
N GLN A 58 53.00 -42.84 -21.16
CA GLN A 58 52.80 -43.55 -22.44
C GLN A 58 54.03 -43.50 -23.36
N GLY A 59 55.15 -44.05 -22.87
CA GLY A 59 56.19 -44.73 -23.67
C GLY A 59 57.10 -43.90 -24.59
N GLU A 60 56.66 -42.75 -25.10
CA GLU A 60 57.41 -41.97 -26.08
C GLU A 60 57.93 -40.66 -25.47
N ALA A 61 59.17 -40.31 -25.80
CA ALA A 61 59.76 -39.05 -25.39
C ALA A 61 58.90 -37.87 -25.87
N VAL A 62 58.75 -36.84 -25.03
CA VAL A 62 57.92 -35.65 -25.36
C VAL A 62 58.40 -34.96 -26.65
N SER A 63 59.70 -35.03 -26.96
CA SER A 63 60.29 -34.61 -28.24
C SER A 63 59.84 -35.45 -29.45
N SER A 64 59.64 -36.76 -29.28
CA SER A 64 59.12 -37.66 -30.32
C SER A 64 57.67 -37.30 -30.67
N PHE A 65 56.81 -37.14 -29.66
CA PHE A 65 55.42 -36.74 -29.87
C PHE A 65 55.30 -35.33 -30.46
N LEU A 66 56.10 -34.36 -30.00
CA LEU A 66 56.13 -33.02 -30.60
C LEU A 66 56.66 -33.02 -32.05
N ALA A 67 57.59 -33.92 -32.40
CA ALA A 67 58.04 -34.09 -33.78
C ALA A 67 56.98 -34.78 -34.64
N MET A 68 56.24 -35.74 -34.10
CA MET A 68 55.11 -36.40 -34.75
C MET A 68 54.01 -35.37 -35.06
N LEU A 69 53.53 -34.63 -34.05
CA LEU A 69 52.58 -33.52 -34.20
C LEU A 69 53.07 -32.39 -35.13
N ALA A 70 54.38 -32.19 -35.28
CA ALA A 70 54.94 -31.21 -36.22
C ALA A 70 55.04 -31.73 -37.66
N SER A 71 54.65 -32.99 -37.92
CA SER A 71 54.71 -33.65 -39.24
C SER A 71 53.38 -34.28 -39.69
N SER A 72 52.49 -34.62 -38.76
CA SER A 72 51.10 -35.02 -39.02
C SER A 72 50.24 -33.85 -39.52
N SER A 73 49.15 -34.15 -40.23
CA SER A 73 48.17 -33.14 -40.66
C SER A 73 47.20 -32.78 -39.53
N SER A 74 46.47 -31.66 -39.67
CA SER A 74 45.57 -31.15 -38.60
C SER A 74 44.49 -32.15 -38.18
N GLU A 75 43.97 -32.95 -39.11
CA GLU A 75 42.92 -33.95 -38.82
C GLU A 75 43.49 -35.18 -38.09
N GLU A 76 44.76 -35.52 -38.32
CA GLU A 76 45.49 -36.58 -37.60
C GLU A 76 45.89 -36.12 -36.19
N ILE A 77 46.34 -34.86 -36.06
CA ILE A 77 46.64 -34.20 -34.77
C ILE A 77 45.40 -34.20 -33.87
N ASP A 78 44.25 -33.76 -34.40
CA ASP A 78 43.01 -33.74 -33.64
C ASP A 78 42.54 -35.16 -33.25
N ALA A 79 42.74 -36.17 -34.12
CA ALA A 79 42.41 -37.56 -33.83
C ALA A 79 43.30 -38.17 -32.72
N GLU A 80 44.62 -37.97 -32.76
CA GLU A 80 45.55 -38.45 -31.72
C GLU A 80 45.32 -37.75 -30.38
N LEU A 81 45.06 -36.44 -30.40
CA LEU A 81 44.71 -35.69 -29.19
C LEU A 81 43.35 -36.13 -28.61
N GLN A 82 42.37 -36.45 -29.47
CA GLN A 82 41.08 -36.99 -29.04
C GLN A 82 41.22 -38.38 -28.40
N GLU A 83 42.04 -39.29 -28.96
CA GLU A 83 42.28 -40.60 -28.37
C GLU A 83 43.03 -40.49 -27.02
N ARG A 84 44.05 -39.63 -26.93
CA ARG A 84 44.77 -39.37 -25.68
C ARG A 84 43.87 -38.71 -24.62
N LEU A 85 42.99 -37.79 -25.02
CA LEU A 85 41.98 -37.19 -24.14
C LEU A 85 40.96 -38.24 -23.66
N GLU A 86 40.48 -39.12 -24.55
CA GLU A 86 39.61 -40.23 -24.16
C GLU A 86 40.30 -41.21 -23.20
N SER A 87 41.57 -41.53 -23.43
CA SER A 87 42.38 -42.38 -22.54
C SER A 87 42.52 -41.76 -21.15
N SER A 88 42.86 -40.46 -21.08
CA SER A 88 42.92 -39.70 -19.84
C SER A 88 41.55 -39.62 -19.13
N CYS A 89 40.46 -39.38 -19.87
CA CYS A 89 39.11 -39.41 -19.31
C CYS A 89 38.69 -40.79 -18.80
N LYS A 90 39.07 -41.89 -19.48
CA LYS A 90 38.82 -43.26 -19.01
C LYS A 90 39.57 -43.54 -17.70
N GLN A 91 40.81 -43.08 -17.58
CA GLN A 91 41.61 -43.19 -16.36
C GLN A 91 41.03 -42.33 -15.22
N ALA A 92 40.68 -41.07 -15.49
CA ALA A 92 40.06 -40.18 -14.51
C ALA A 92 38.70 -40.69 -14.01
N ARG A 93 37.85 -41.22 -14.90
CA ARG A 93 36.59 -41.89 -14.52
C ARG A 93 36.84 -43.07 -13.59
N ARG A 94 37.86 -43.89 -13.85
CA ARG A 94 38.21 -45.03 -12.99
C ARG A 94 38.71 -44.60 -11.60
N VAL A 95 39.41 -43.46 -11.49
CA VAL A 95 39.78 -42.87 -10.19
C VAL A 95 38.54 -42.35 -9.44
N VAL A 96 37.59 -41.71 -10.13
CA VAL A 96 36.31 -41.29 -9.54
C VAL A 96 35.49 -42.51 -9.10
N GLU A 97 35.42 -43.56 -9.90
CA GLU A 97 34.73 -44.82 -9.60
C GLU A 97 35.34 -45.53 -8.38
N ILE A 98 36.67 -45.56 -8.24
CA ILE A 98 37.35 -46.04 -7.02
C ILE A 98 36.99 -45.17 -5.81
N TYR A 99 37.00 -43.84 -5.97
CA TYR A 99 36.65 -42.90 -4.89
C TYR A 99 35.18 -43.03 -4.45
N GLU A 100 34.25 -43.20 -5.39
CA GLU A 100 32.83 -43.42 -5.10
C GLU A 100 32.59 -44.77 -4.41
N ASN A 101 33.27 -45.84 -4.84
CA ASN A 101 33.23 -47.13 -4.14
C ASN A 101 33.83 -47.05 -2.72
N LEU A 102 34.95 -46.35 -2.54
CA LEU A 102 35.55 -46.13 -1.22
C LEU A 102 34.63 -45.29 -0.33
N LYS A 103 34.01 -44.24 -0.88
CA LYS A 103 33.03 -43.42 -0.15
C LYS A 103 31.79 -44.22 0.23
N ASN A 104 31.22 -45.00 -0.70
CA ASN A 104 30.05 -45.84 -0.46
C ASN A 104 30.33 -46.91 0.62
N THR A 105 31.53 -47.49 0.65
CA THR A 105 31.93 -48.42 1.72
C THR A 105 32.15 -47.71 3.05
N VAL A 106 32.73 -46.50 3.09
CA VAL A 106 32.82 -45.69 4.32
C VAL A 106 31.44 -45.28 4.84
N ASP A 107 30.52 -44.83 3.96
CA ASP A 107 29.15 -44.46 4.33
C ASP A 107 28.32 -45.69 4.76
N GLN A 108 28.64 -46.89 4.27
CA GLN A 108 28.03 -48.14 4.76
C GLN A 108 28.62 -48.57 6.11
N LEU A 109 29.94 -48.56 6.28
CA LEU A 109 30.60 -48.86 7.56
C LEU A 109 30.16 -47.90 8.66
N LYS A 110 29.91 -46.62 8.31
CA LYS A 110 29.32 -45.64 9.22
C LYS A 110 27.89 -46.04 9.64
N LYS A 111 27.04 -46.47 8.70
CA LYS A 111 25.69 -46.98 9.03
C LYS A 111 25.74 -48.24 9.88
N ASP A 112 26.65 -49.17 9.60
CA ASP A 112 26.85 -50.41 10.38
C ASP A 112 27.29 -50.11 11.83
N VAL A 113 28.00 -49.00 12.07
CA VAL A 113 28.37 -48.52 13.40
C VAL A 113 27.22 -47.75 14.07
N GLU A 114 26.46 -46.95 13.30
CA GLU A 114 25.30 -46.19 13.80
C GLU A 114 24.07 -47.09 14.06
N SER A 115 23.96 -48.28 13.46
CA SER A 115 22.82 -49.19 13.59
C SER A 115 22.78 -50.00 14.90
N GLY A 116 23.85 -49.97 15.70
CA GLY A 116 23.88 -50.58 17.04
C GLY A 116 23.67 -52.10 17.08
N THR A 117 23.85 -52.78 15.95
CA THR A 117 23.71 -54.24 15.81
C THR A 117 24.96 -54.97 16.29
N ASP A 118 24.82 -56.01 17.11
CA ASP A 118 25.91 -56.81 17.75
C ASP A 118 26.76 -57.67 16.77
N GLY A 119 27.06 -57.17 15.57
CA GLY A 119 28.27 -57.56 14.85
C GLY A 119 29.44 -56.78 15.43
N SER A 120 30.51 -57.45 15.86
CA SER A 120 31.47 -56.79 16.73
C SER A 120 32.20 -55.63 16.04
N LEU A 121 32.55 -54.60 16.80
CA LEU A 121 33.38 -53.49 16.31
C LEU A 121 34.76 -53.99 15.82
N TRP A 122 35.17 -55.18 16.28
CA TRP A 122 36.33 -55.92 15.79
C TRP A 122 36.12 -56.49 14.38
N ASP A 123 34.94 -57.00 14.01
CA ASP A 123 34.63 -57.44 12.64
C ASP A 123 34.61 -56.28 11.64
N VAL A 124 34.16 -55.09 12.08
CA VAL A 124 34.31 -53.84 11.32
C VAL A 124 35.79 -53.51 11.16
N ALA A 125 36.56 -53.48 12.26
CA ALA A 125 37.98 -53.14 12.24
C ALA A 125 38.82 -54.12 11.40
N VAL A 126 38.54 -55.44 11.43
CA VAL A 126 39.23 -56.46 10.63
C VAL A 126 38.97 -56.23 9.14
N ARG A 127 37.71 -56.04 8.71
CA ARG A 127 37.37 -55.74 7.31
C ARG A 127 38.09 -54.48 6.82
N LEU A 128 38.09 -53.42 7.64
CA LEU A 128 38.73 -52.14 7.34
C LEU A 128 40.27 -52.29 7.26
N ASN A 129 40.87 -53.08 8.14
CA ASN A 129 42.30 -53.39 8.14
C ASN A 129 42.69 -54.27 6.92
N THR A 130 41.88 -55.25 6.53
CA THR A 130 42.11 -56.05 5.31
C THR A 130 42.07 -55.21 4.04
N LEU A 131 41.13 -54.26 3.94
CA LEU A 131 41.09 -53.30 2.83
C LEU A 131 42.32 -52.40 2.83
N LEU A 132 42.72 -51.88 3.99
CA LEU A 132 43.94 -51.08 4.13
C LEU A 132 45.20 -51.88 3.78
N THR A 133 45.33 -53.17 4.13
CA THR A 133 46.48 -53.97 3.72
C THR A 133 46.52 -54.21 2.22
N ASN A 134 45.37 -54.41 1.58
CA ASN A 134 45.30 -54.63 0.13
C ASN A 134 45.66 -53.36 -0.65
N GLU A 135 45.17 -52.18 -0.23
CA GLU A 135 45.54 -50.91 -0.84
C GLU A 135 47.00 -50.53 -0.57
N ASN A 136 47.53 -50.78 0.63
CA ASN A 136 48.97 -50.58 0.90
C ASN A 136 49.85 -51.48 0.04
N GLU A 137 49.42 -52.71 -0.25
CA GLU A 137 50.14 -53.62 -1.17
C GLU A 137 50.04 -53.15 -2.64
N CYS A 138 48.88 -52.64 -3.08
CA CYS A 138 48.74 -52.03 -4.41
C CYS A 138 49.60 -50.77 -4.56
N LEU A 139 49.62 -49.90 -3.54
CA LEU A 139 50.48 -48.71 -3.49
C LEU A 139 51.97 -49.07 -3.44
N ARG A 140 52.33 -50.16 -2.76
CA ARG A 140 53.69 -50.74 -2.82
C ARG A 140 54.05 -51.15 -4.25
N GLN A 141 53.23 -51.97 -4.90
CA GLN A 141 53.51 -52.47 -6.26
C GLN A 141 53.60 -51.33 -7.27
N LEU A 142 52.76 -50.29 -7.12
CA LEU A 142 52.86 -49.06 -7.91
C LEU A 142 54.18 -48.31 -7.62
N THR A 143 54.57 -48.18 -6.36
CA THR A 143 55.83 -47.53 -5.95
C THR A 143 57.06 -48.29 -6.47
N ASP A 144 57.07 -49.61 -6.35
CA ASP A 144 58.16 -50.49 -6.83
C ASP A 144 58.27 -50.39 -8.37
N SER A 145 57.15 -50.35 -9.10
CA SER A 145 57.12 -50.11 -10.55
C SER A 145 57.60 -48.71 -10.94
N LEU A 146 57.23 -47.67 -10.18
CA LEU A 146 57.69 -46.30 -10.39
C LEU A 146 59.20 -46.17 -10.15
N GLN A 147 59.74 -46.81 -9.11
CA GLN A 147 61.19 -46.86 -8.85
C GLN A 147 61.95 -47.61 -9.96
N GLN A 148 61.39 -48.70 -10.48
CA GLN A 148 61.98 -49.45 -11.60
C GLN A 148 61.99 -48.63 -12.90
N LYS A 149 60.92 -47.87 -13.20
CA LYS A 149 60.90 -46.94 -14.35
C LYS A 149 61.86 -45.77 -14.15
N HIS A 150 61.95 -45.21 -12.93
CA HIS A 150 62.89 -44.12 -12.63
C HIS A 150 64.35 -44.57 -12.77
N SER A 151 64.72 -45.75 -12.27
CA SER A 151 66.09 -46.26 -12.39
C SER A 151 66.46 -46.59 -13.83
N HIS A 152 65.52 -47.10 -14.64
CA HIS A 152 65.71 -47.29 -16.08
C HIS A 152 65.97 -45.95 -16.80
N MET A 153 65.14 -44.94 -16.59
CA MET A 153 65.32 -43.58 -17.14
C MET A 153 66.63 -42.94 -16.67
N THR A 154 67.04 -43.17 -15.43
CA THR A 154 68.33 -42.70 -14.90
C THR A 154 69.49 -43.39 -15.61
N SER A 155 69.37 -44.68 -15.93
CA SER A 155 70.38 -45.43 -16.69
C SER A 155 70.49 -44.96 -18.15
N GLU A 156 69.39 -44.58 -18.80
CA GLU A 156 69.42 -44.05 -20.17
C GLU A 156 70.07 -42.66 -20.21
N LEU A 157 69.75 -41.79 -19.26
CA LEU A 157 70.43 -40.50 -19.08
C LEU A 157 71.91 -40.68 -18.77
N GLN A 158 72.29 -41.70 -17.99
CA GLN A 158 73.68 -42.03 -17.68
C GLN A 158 74.46 -42.42 -18.94
N VAL A 159 73.88 -43.26 -19.82
CA VAL A 159 74.50 -43.62 -21.11
C VAL A 159 74.69 -42.39 -22.01
N LEU A 160 73.68 -41.53 -22.12
CA LEU A 160 73.78 -40.29 -22.91
C LEU A 160 74.86 -39.34 -22.36
N ILE A 161 75.03 -39.28 -21.04
CA ILE A 161 76.11 -38.53 -20.40
C ILE A 161 77.49 -39.12 -20.73
N GLU A 162 77.62 -40.45 -20.77
CA GLU A 162 78.88 -41.13 -21.12
C GLU A 162 79.25 -40.94 -22.61
N GLU A 163 78.27 -40.95 -23.53
CA GLU A 163 78.49 -40.60 -24.94
C GLU A 163 78.96 -39.14 -25.11
N LEU A 164 78.30 -38.18 -24.45
CA LEU A 164 78.68 -36.77 -24.49
C LEU A 164 80.06 -36.52 -23.88
N GLN A 165 80.42 -37.22 -22.80
CA GLN A 165 81.78 -37.18 -22.23
C GLN A 165 82.83 -37.72 -23.20
N TRP A 166 82.52 -38.79 -23.95
CA TRP A 166 83.42 -39.34 -24.95
C TRP A 166 83.67 -38.35 -26.11
N ASP A 167 82.63 -37.66 -26.58
CA ASP A 167 82.77 -36.63 -27.62
C ASP A 167 83.52 -35.39 -27.13
N MET A 168 83.30 -34.94 -25.87
CA MET A 168 84.13 -33.89 -25.26
C MET A 168 85.62 -34.27 -25.21
N GLU A 169 85.94 -35.48 -24.77
CA GLU A 169 87.32 -35.95 -24.65
C GLU A 169 87.96 -36.21 -26.04
N LYS A 170 87.17 -36.61 -27.05
CA LYS A 170 87.57 -36.67 -28.46
C LYS A 170 87.93 -35.28 -29.02
N ILE A 171 87.18 -34.23 -28.67
CA ILE A 171 87.52 -32.83 -28.97
C ILE A 171 88.82 -32.43 -28.24
N ARG A 172 88.95 -32.74 -26.95
CA ARG A 172 90.15 -32.48 -26.14
C ARG A 172 91.41 -33.14 -26.72
N ARG A 173 91.29 -34.35 -27.27
CA ARG A 173 92.38 -35.04 -28.00
C ARG A 173 92.72 -34.37 -29.33
N ARG A 174 91.81 -33.63 -29.97
CA ARG A 174 92.09 -32.79 -31.15
C ARG A 174 92.84 -31.52 -30.74
N GLU A 175 92.38 -30.86 -29.68
CA GLU A 175 93.03 -29.69 -29.07
C GLU A 175 94.47 -30.00 -28.63
N ASN A 176 94.69 -31.08 -27.89
CA ASN A 176 96.03 -31.51 -27.46
C ASN A 176 96.99 -31.78 -28.64
N ARG A 177 96.48 -32.23 -29.80
CA ARG A 177 97.30 -32.39 -31.02
C ARG A 177 97.64 -31.05 -31.67
N LEU A 178 96.71 -30.09 -31.70
CA LEU A 178 96.99 -28.72 -32.14
C LEU A 178 98.03 -28.04 -31.23
N ASN A 179 97.89 -28.18 -29.92
CA ASN A 179 98.85 -27.65 -28.94
C ASN A 179 100.23 -28.32 -29.06
N ALA A 180 100.30 -29.62 -29.35
CA ALA A 180 101.57 -30.30 -29.63
C ALA A 180 102.26 -29.75 -30.89
N HIS A 181 101.53 -29.54 -31.99
CA HIS A 181 102.08 -28.90 -33.19
C HIS A 181 102.51 -27.45 -32.94
N LEU A 182 101.79 -26.70 -32.11
CA LEU A 182 102.16 -25.33 -31.73
C LEU A 182 103.47 -25.30 -30.93
N VAL A 183 103.67 -26.24 -29.99
CA VAL A 183 104.96 -26.42 -29.29
C VAL A 183 106.07 -26.79 -30.27
N GLU A 184 105.82 -27.71 -31.20
CA GLU A 184 106.82 -28.11 -32.22
C GLU A 184 107.21 -26.97 -33.17
N VAL A 185 106.34 -25.97 -33.38
CA VAL A 185 106.66 -24.72 -34.09
C VAL A 185 107.49 -23.78 -33.21
N LEU A 186 107.15 -23.63 -31.92
CA LEU A 186 107.90 -22.80 -30.97
C LEU A 186 109.31 -23.32 -30.67
N GLU A 187 109.52 -24.64 -30.68
CA GLU A 187 110.86 -25.23 -30.57
C GLU A 187 111.74 -24.94 -31.81
N ARG A 188 111.15 -24.82 -33.00
CA ARG A 188 111.87 -24.40 -34.22
C ARG A 188 112.26 -22.92 -34.19
N VAL A 189 111.48 -22.07 -33.53
CA VAL A 189 111.75 -20.62 -33.39
C VAL A 189 112.80 -20.34 -32.31
N SER A 190 112.89 -21.15 -31.25
CA SER A 190 113.77 -20.89 -30.09
C SER A 190 115.23 -21.36 -30.24
N GLY A 191 115.61 -21.94 -31.39
CA GLY A 191 116.98 -22.38 -31.66
C GLY A 191 118.03 -21.28 -31.87
N PHE A 192 117.63 -20.02 -32.08
CA PHE A 192 118.51 -18.90 -32.43
C PHE A 192 118.55 -17.79 -31.37
N SER A 193 119.37 -17.95 -30.32
CA SER A 193 120.10 -16.85 -29.63
C SER A 193 120.99 -17.38 -28.49
N SER A 194 122.32 -17.25 -28.60
CA SER A 194 123.25 -17.51 -27.48
C SER A 194 124.68 -16.98 -27.71
N SER A 195 124.97 -15.75 -27.27
CA SER A 195 126.34 -15.20 -27.05
C SER A 195 126.23 -13.85 -26.30
N VAL A 196 126.37 -13.79 -24.98
CA VAL A 196 127.64 -13.61 -24.21
C VAL A 196 128.23 -12.18 -24.26
N CYS A 197 127.98 -11.45 -23.17
CA CYS A 197 128.90 -10.60 -22.37
C CYS A 197 129.95 -9.67 -23.02
N GLY A 198 130.02 -8.42 -22.53
CA GLY A 198 131.30 -7.69 -22.43
C GLY A 198 131.23 -6.17 -22.61
N THR A 199 131.56 -5.39 -21.57
CA THR A 199 131.71 -3.93 -21.66
C THR A 199 132.97 -3.57 -22.44
N ILE A 200 132.82 -3.01 -23.65
CA ILE A 200 133.95 -2.59 -24.51
C ILE A 200 133.61 -1.24 -25.17
N THR A 201 134.59 -0.34 -25.25
CA THR A 201 134.48 0.94 -25.99
C THR A 201 134.20 0.70 -27.47
N ILE A 202 133.12 1.30 -27.97
CA ILE A 202 132.51 0.92 -29.25
C ILE A 202 133.21 1.61 -30.42
N ASN A 203 133.75 0.82 -31.36
CA ASN A 203 134.26 1.30 -32.64
C ASN A 203 133.10 1.49 -33.65
N LYS A 204 133.18 2.47 -34.57
CA LYS A 204 132.04 2.99 -35.36
C LYS A 204 131.14 1.93 -35.98
N ARG A 205 131.70 0.87 -36.59
CA ARG A 205 130.90 -0.23 -37.15
C ARG A 205 130.00 -0.94 -36.12
N LYS A 206 130.51 -1.17 -34.90
CA LYS A 206 129.71 -1.76 -33.81
C LYS A 206 128.65 -0.80 -33.27
N PHE A 207 128.83 0.51 -33.45
CA PHE A 207 127.78 1.49 -33.13
C PHE A 207 126.69 1.47 -34.20
N GLU A 208 127.07 1.34 -35.48
CA GLU A 208 126.14 1.18 -36.61
C GLU A 208 125.34 -0.14 -36.50
N GLU A 209 126.01 -1.26 -36.19
CA GLU A 209 125.38 -2.56 -35.90
C GLU A 209 124.40 -2.46 -34.72
N MET A 210 124.83 -1.90 -33.59
CA MET A 210 124.00 -1.74 -32.38
C MET A 210 122.83 -0.76 -32.58
N ASN A 211 122.98 0.25 -33.44
CA ASN A 211 121.88 1.15 -33.81
C ASN A 211 120.89 0.45 -34.77
N SER A 212 121.35 -0.47 -35.62
CA SER A 212 120.46 -1.32 -36.43
C SER A 212 119.65 -2.26 -35.54
N GLU A 213 120.30 -2.93 -34.58
CA GLU A 213 119.60 -3.77 -33.58
C GLU A 213 118.59 -2.95 -32.75
N LEU A 214 118.93 -1.70 -32.39
CA LEU A 214 118.04 -0.79 -31.68
C LEU A 214 116.78 -0.45 -32.49
N GLU A 215 116.95 -0.17 -33.79
CA GLU A 215 115.83 0.15 -34.69
C GLU A 215 114.94 -1.08 -34.93
N GLU A 216 115.52 -2.28 -35.13
CA GLU A 216 114.75 -3.54 -35.15
C GLU A 216 113.95 -3.76 -33.85
N LYS A 217 114.48 -3.36 -32.68
CA LYS A 217 113.74 -3.46 -31.41
C LYS A 217 112.68 -2.37 -31.27
N ARG A 218 112.82 -1.21 -31.91
CA ARG A 218 111.76 -0.19 -32.02
C ARG A 218 110.64 -0.68 -32.90
N GLU A 219 110.94 -1.13 -34.12
CA GLU A 219 109.95 -1.71 -35.03
C GLU A 219 109.21 -2.89 -34.38
N LEU A 220 109.90 -3.79 -33.68
CA LEU A 220 109.27 -4.90 -32.95
C LEU A 220 108.38 -4.40 -31.79
N ALA A 221 108.73 -3.29 -31.14
CA ALA A 221 107.91 -2.69 -30.08
C ALA A 221 106.67 -1.97 -30.64
N GLU A 222 106.80 -1.25 -31.77
CA GLU A 222 105.67 -0.60 -32.45
C GLU A 222 104.71 -1.60 -33.06
N ASN A 223 105.22 -2.68 -33.69
CA ASN A 223 104.37 -3.79 -34.16
C ASN A 223 103.59 -4.43 -33.01
N ARG A 224 104.24 -4.71 -31.86
CA ARG A 224 103.55 -5.22 -30.66
C ARG A 224 102.56 -4.24 -30.06
N LEU A 225 102.84 -2.94 -30.12
CA LEU A 225 101.89 -1.91 -29.70
C LEU A 225 100.66 -1.88 -30.62
N SER A 226 100.85 -2.04 -31.93
CA SER A 226 99.76 -2.15 -32.92
C SER A 226 98.94 -3.43 -32.72
N GLU A 227 99.58 -4.57 -32.43
CA GLU A 227 98.90 -5.83 -32.07
C GLU A 227 98.08 -5.67 -30.78
N LEU A 228 98.63 -5.05 -29.74
CA LEU A 228 97.91 -4.76 -28.50
C LEU A 228 96.75 -3.78 -28.70
N GLN A 229 96.91 -2.76 -29.53
CA GLN A 229 95.83 -1.81 -29.88
C GLN A 229 94.70 -2.51 -30.65
N LYS A 230 95.02 -3.41 -31.59
CA LYS A 230 94.03 -4.26 -32.27
C LYS A 230 93.30 -5.16 -31.27
N LEU A 231 94.03 -5.92 -30.45
CA LEU A 231 93.42 -6.80 -29.44
C LEU A 231 92.54 -6.04 -28.44
N GLN A 232 92.89 -4.80 -28.08
CA GLN A 232 92.04 -3.93 -27.27
C GLN A 232 90.75 -3.51 -28.01
N GLN A 233 90.85 -3.19 -29.30
CA GLN A 233 89.70 -2.83 -30.15
C GLN A 233 88.79 -4.04 -30.44
N ASP A 234 89.37 -5.22 -30.66
CA ASP A 234 88.66 -6.49 -30.83
C ASP A 234 87.92 -6.86 -29.54
N LEU A 235 88.59 -6.77 -28.38
CA LEU A 235 87.98 -6.98 -27.06
C LEU A 235 86.82 -6.02 -26.80
N GLN A 236 86.98 -4.73 -27.15
CA GLN A 236 85.91 -3.74 -27.02
C GLN A 236 84.72 -4.07 -27.94
N THR A 237 84.98 -4.52 -29.17
CA THR A 237 83.95 -4.94 -30.13
C THR A 237 83.17 -6.14 -29.59
N VAL A 238 83.86 -7.20 -29.16
CA VAL A 238 83.23 -8.40 -28.56
C VAL A 238 82.45 -8.06 -27.29
N TYR A 239 82.92 -7.13 -26.45
CA TYR A 239 82.18 -6.67 -25.28
C TYR A 239 80.89 -5.93 -25.66
N GLN A 240 80.91 -5.18 -26.76
CA GLN A 240 79.77 -4.43 -27.24
C GLN A 240 78.73 -5.35 -27.92
N GLU A 241 79.19 -6.33 -28.70
CA GLU A 241 78.36 -7.43 -29.22
C GLU A 241 77.69 -8.25 -28.10
N ASN A 242 78.44 -8.61 -27.05
CA ASN A 242 77.92 -9.38 -25.92
C ASN A 242 76.80 -8.62 -25.17
N ASN A 243 76.94 -7.30 -25.01
CA ASN A 243 75.89 -6.46 -24.44
C ASN A 243 74.65 -6.37 -25.34
N ASN A 244 74.82 -6.26 -26.67
CA ASN A 244 73.69 -6.26 -27.61
C ASN A 244 72.92 -7.59 -27.54
N MET A 245 73.62 -8.73 -27.65
CA MET A 245 73.05 -10.07 -27.52
C MET A 245 72.31 -10.27 -26.18
N LYS A 246 72.81 -9.66 -25.10
CA LYS A 246 72.18 -9.69 -23.77
C LYS A 246 70.88 -8.89 -23.72
N VAL A 247 70.77 -7.77 -24.43
CA VAL A 247 69.53 -7.00 -24.57
C VAL A 247 68.52 -7.75 -25.44
N GLU A 248 68.94 -8.32 -26.56
CA GLU A 248 68.10 -9.11 -27.47
C GLU A 248 67.52 -10.36 -26.78
N LEU A 249 68.32 -11.05 -25.95
CA LEU A 249 67.85 -12.18 -25.15
C LEU A 249 66.78 -11.77 -24.12
N LEU A 250 66.91 -10.57 -23.52
CA LEU A 250 65.91 -10.07 -22.57
C LEU A 250 64.60 -9.67 -23.27
N SER A 251 64.67 -8.98 -24.41
CA SER A 251 63.45 -8.65 -25.18
C SER A 251 62.79 -9.90 -25.72
N ARG A 252 63.54 -10.88 -26.24
CA ARG A 252 62.96 -12.12 -26.76
C ARG A 252 62.36 -12.99 -25.65
N ALA A 253 62.90 -12.96 -24.43
CA ALA A 253 62.26 -13.61 -23.28
C ALA A 253 60.91 -12.94 -22.91
N GLU A 254 60.83 -11.61 -22.97
CA GLU A 254 59.57 -10.88 -22.73
C GLU A 254 58.54 -11.11 -23.85
N GLU A 255 58.98 -11.20 -25.10
CA GLU A 255 58.13 -11.58 -26.25
C GLU A 255 57.60 -13.01 -26.10
N VAL A 256 58.45 -14.00 -25.82
CA VAL A 256 58.03 -15.40 -25.63
C VAL A 256 57.08 -15.53 -24.44
N ALA A 257 57.28 -14.76 -23.36
CA ALA A 257 56.33 -14.70 -22.25
C ALA A 257 54.96 -14.15 -22.67
N LYS A 258 54.89 -13.16 -23.56
CA LYS A 258 53.63 -12.61 -24.11
C LYS A 258 53.00 -13.52 -25.19
N GLU A 259 53.82 -14.23 -25.96
CA GLU A 259 53.43 -15.23 -26.95
C GLU A 259 52.92 -16.53 -26.28
N SER A 260 53.22 -16.77 -25.00
CA SER A 260 52.76 -17.94 -24.24
C SER A 260 51.24 -18.12 -24.26
N ALA A 261 50.77 -19.37 -24.17
CA ALA A 261 49.35 -19.68 -24.14
C ALA A 261 48.71 -19.19 -22.83
N GLU A 262 49.47 -19.28 -21.74
CA GLU A 262 49.12 -18.84 -20.39
C GLU A 262 48.87 -17.33 -20.35
N TYR A 263 49.80 -16.51 -20.87
CA TYR A 263 49.64 -15.06 -20.89
C TYR A 263 48.49 -14.64 -21.80
N ARG A 264 48.37 -15.20 -23.01
CA ARG A 264 47.25 -14.88 -23.91
C ARG A 264 45.90 -15.30 -23.35
N CYS A 265 45.83 -16.43 -22.65
CA CYS A 265 44.62 -16.88 -21.94
C CYS A 265 44.28 -15.93 -20.78
N LEU A 266 45.27 -15.53 -19.96
CA LEU A 266 45.08 -14.60 -18.85
C LEU A 266 44.68 -13.20 -19.33
N GLN A 267 45.28 -12.72 -20.43
CA GLN A 267 44.93 -11.46 -21.09
C GLN A 267 43.48 -11.50 -21.61
N SER A 268 43.07 -12.60 -22.25
CA SER A 268 41.69 -12.80 -22.70
C SER A 268 40.69 -12.81 -21.53
N GLN A 269 40.98 -13.58 -20.47
CA GLN A 269 40.14 -13.63 -19.26
C GLN A 269 40.04 -12.25 -18.59
N PHE A 270 41.16 -11.52 -18.48
CA PHE A 270 41.16 -10.16 -17.95
C PHE A 270 40.31 -9.21 -18.82
N SER A 271 40.43 -9.27 -20.15
CA SER A 271 39.61 -8.45 -21.06
C SER A 271 38.12 -8.76 -20.93
N VAL A 272 37.72 -10.03 -20.79
CA VAL A 272 36.32 -10.41 -20.54
C VAL A 272 35.84 -9.85 -19.19
N LEU A 273 36.55 -10.12 -18.10
CA LEU A 273 36.18 -9.66 -16.75
C LEU A 273 36.17 -8.12 -16.63
N TYR A 274 37.08 -7.43 -17.31
CA TYR A 274 37.11 -5.97 -17.38
C TYR A 274 35.87 -5.42 -18.09
N ASN A 275 35.51 -5.99 -19.25
CA ASN A 275 34.30 -5.61 -19.98
C ASN A 275 33.01 -5.94 -19.21
N GLU A 276 32.93 -7.11 -18.54
CA GLU A 276 31.85 -7.45 -17.60
C GLU A 276 31.72 -6.38 -16.50
N SER A 277 32.84 -5.96 -15.90
CA SER A 277 32.84 -4.96 -14.84
C SER A 277 32.34 -3.59 -15.31
N LEU A 278 32.66 -3.19 -16.55
CA LEU A 278 32.16 -1.96 -17.16
C LEU A 278 30.66 -2.03 -17.46
N VAL A 279 30.17 -3.16 -17.98
CA VAL A 279 28.74 -3.39 -18.22
C VAL A 279 27.95 -3.38 -16.91
N LEU A 280 28.41 -4.10 -15.89
CA LEU A 280 27.78 -4.11 -14.56
C LEU A 280 27.79 -2.72 -13.91
N LYS A 281 28.86 -1.95 -14.07
CA LYS A 281 28.92 -0.55 -13.60
C LYS A 281 27.90 0.33 -14.33
N SER A 282 27.77 0.20 -15.65
CA SER A 282 26.75 0.92 -16.43
C SER A 282 25.33 0.57 -15.98
N GLN A 283 25.04 -0.71 -15.75
CA GLN A 283 23.74 -1.17 -15.24
C GLN A 283 23.46 -0.66 -13.81
N LEU A 284 24.49 -0.61 -12.96
CA LEU A 284 24.39 -0.06 -11.61
C LEU A 284 24.10 1.46 -11.62
N ASP A 285 24.75 2.22 -12.50
CA ASP A 285 24.54 3.65 -12.59
C ASP A 285 23.21 4.00 -13.30
N GLU A 286 22.76 3.19 -14.27
CA GLU A 286 21.39 3.24 -14.80
C GLU A 286 20.33 2.93 -13.75
N THR A 287 20.51 1.89 -12.92
CA THR A 287 19.52 1.53 -11.89
C THR A 287 19.46 2.57 -10.77
N LYS A 288 20.59 3.17 -10.38
CA LYS A 288 20.61 4.38 -9.52
C LYS A 288 19.86 5.55 -10.16
N ALA A 289 20.06 5.81 -11.45
CA ALA A 289 19.36 6.89 -12.15
C ALA A 289 17.84 6.65 -12.17
N ARG A 290 17.41 5.42 -12.51
CA ARG A 290 16.01 4.99 -12.49
C ARG A 290 15.40 5.14 -11.08
N LEU A 291 16.12 4.73 -10.03
CA LEU A 291 15.72 4.89 -8.63
C LEU A 291 15.56 6.36 -8.23
N ASN A 292 16.50 7.23 -8.62
CA ASN A 292 16.44 8.67 -8.36
C ASN A 292 15.28 9.36 -9.12
N THR A 293 14.98 8.94 -10.36
CA THR A 293 13.80 9.44 -11.08
C THR A 293 12.49 8.99 -10.45
N THR A 294 12.38 7.73 -9.99
CA THR A 294 11.19 7.27 -9.28
C THR A 294 11.03 7.90 -7.90
N ARG A 295 12.15 8.18 -7.20
CA ARG A 295 12.15 8.90 -5.91
C ARG A 295 11.70 10.35 -6.07
N THR A 296 12.21 11.07 -7.07
CA THR A 296 11.76 12.45 -7.36
C THR A 296 10.33 12.50 -7.92
N ALA A 297 9.86 11.46 -8.61
CA ALA A 297 8.44 11.33 -8.97
C ALA A 297 7.54 11.12 -7.74
N ARG A 298 7.90 10.20 -6.82
CA ARG A 298 7.19 10.02 -5.53
C ARG A 298 7.16 11.30 -4.70
N LEU A 299 8.28 12.04 -4.60
CA LEU A 299 8.32 13.31 -3.89
C LEU A 299 7.35 14.34 -4.49
N ARG A 300 7.39 14.59 -5.80
CA ARG A 300 6.43 15.49 -6.46
C ARG A 300 4.97 15.07 -6.31
N GLN A 301 4.70 13.77 -6.21
CA GLN A 301 3.35 13.26 -5.96
C GLN A 301 2.91 13.54 -4.51
N LEU A 302 3.80 13.40 -3.53
CA LEU A 302 3.55 13.80 -2.15
C LEU A 302 3.36 15.33 -2.04
N ASP A 303 4.24 16.12 -2.65
CA ASP A 303 4.10 17.59 -2.72
C ASP A 303 2.73 18.00 -3.28
N HIS A 304 2.24 17.31 -4.33
CA HIS A 304 0.93 17.56 -4.91
C HIS A 304 -0.22 17.16 -3.97
N MET A 305 -0.13 16.00 -3.32
CA MET A 305 -1.14 15.53 -2.35
C MET A 305 -1.21 16.42 -1.11
N GLU A 306 -0.09 16.92 -0.60
CA GLU A 306 -0.04 17.88 0.51
C GLU A 306 -0.67 19.23 0.11
N ASN A 307 -0.41 19.72 -1.11
CA ASN A 307 -1.06 20.92 -1.62
C ASN A 307 -2.58 20.74 -1.81
N ASP A 308 -3.02 19.57 -2.29
CA ASP A 308 -4.44 19.24 -2.44
C ASP A 308 -5.13 19.10 -1.06
N GLU A 309 -4.47 18.50 -0.07
CA GLU A 309 -4.99 18.43 1.30
C GLU A 309 -5.12 19.84 1.90
N VAL A 310 -4.09 20.69 1.79
CA VAL A 310 -4.15 22.09 2.25
C VAL A 310 -5.24 22.88 1.51
N SER A 311 -5.47 22.59 0.22
CA SER A 311 -6.58 23.17 -0.56
C SER A 311 -7.93 22.72 -0.02
N LEU A 312 -8.10 21.43 0.31
CA LEU A 312 -9.33 20.87 0.89
C LEU A 312 -9.58 21.42 2.30
N GLN A 313 -8.55 21.46 3.16
CA GLN A 313 -8.62 22.05 4.49
C GLN A 313 -9.05 23.53 4.44
N ARG A 314 -8.62 24.30 3.43
CA ARG A 314 -9.06 25.68 3.24
C ARG A 314 -10.55 25.75 2.88
N LYS A 315 -11.03 24.93 1.92
CA LYS A 315 -12.45 24.86 1.55
C LYS A 315 -13.33 24.52 2.75
N VAL A 316 -13.01 23.44 3.47
CA VAL A 316 -13.77 23.01 4.65
C VAL A 316 -13.78 24.10 5.74
N ARG A 317 -12.68 24.83 5.96
CA ARG A 317 -12.67 25.98 6.89
C ARG A 317 -13.59 27.11 6.42
N THR A 318 -13.63 27.42 5.12
CA THR A 318 -14.54 28.42 4.56
C THR A 318 -16.00 27.99 4.66
N GLU A 319 -16.31 26.72 4.39
CA GLU A 319 -17.65 26.13 4.54
C GLU A 319 -18.12 26.14 6.00
N VAL A 320 -17.24 25.81 6.96
CA VAL A 320 -17.53 25.92 8.40
C VAL A 320 -17.83 27.36 8.80
N ILE A 321 -17.05 28.35 8.36
CA ILE A 321 -17.31 29.77 8.65
C ILE A 321 -18.67 30.20 8.08
N GLN A 322 -19.03 29.78 6.85
CA GLN A 322 -20.34 30.07 6.25
C GLN A 322 -21.50 29.40 7.02
N LEU A 323 -21.28 28.20 7.57
CA LEU A 323 -22.25 27.54 8.43
C LEU A 323 -22.37 28.21 9.81
N GLU A 324 -21.29 28.77 10.35
CA GLU A 324 -21.31 29.57 11.59
C GLU A 324 -22.01 30.92 11.39
N ASP A 325 -21.77 31.62 10.28
CA ASP A 325 -22.45 32.86 9.90
C ASP A 325 -23.96 32.65 9.67
N THR A 326 -24.34 31.59 8.95
CA THR A 326 -25.76 31.27 8.73
C THR A 326 -26.45 30.81 10.02
N LEU A 327 -25.78 30.07 10.90
CA LEU A 327 -26.28 29.75 12.25
C LEU A 327 -26.48 31.01 13.10
N ALA A 328 -25.56 31.99 13.03
CA ALA A 328 -25.67 33.26 13.73
C ALA A 328 -26.85 34.11 13.21
N GLN A 329 -27.06 34.13 11.89
CA GLN A 329 -28.21 34.81 11.26
C GLN A 329 -29.54 34.16 11.67
N VAL A 330 -29.67 32.82 11.63
CA VAL A 330 -30.89 32.12 12.06
C VAL A 330 -31.18 32.34 13.57
N ARG A 331 -30.13 32.39 14.41
CA ARG A 331 -30.29 32.74 15.84
C ARG A 331 -30.79 34.17 16.04
N LYS A 332 -30.31 35.12 15.23
CA LYS A 332 -30.77 36.51 15.25
C LYS A 332 -32.23 36.63 14.79
N GLU A 333 -32.60 35.94 13.71
CA GLU A 333 -33.98 35.88 13.22
C GLU A 333 -34.93 35.27 14.25
N TYR A 334 -34.53 34.18 14.90
CA TYR A 334 -35.29 33.58 16.00
C TYR A 334 -35.50 34.56 17.17
N GLU A 335 -34.46 35.28 17.61
CA GLU A 335 -34.59 36.23 18.73
C GLU A 335 -35.43 37.46 18.34
N MET A 336 -35.36 37.94 17.09
CA MET A 336 -36.29 38.98 16.61
C MET A 336 -37.74 38.47 16.61
N LEU A 337 -38.00 37.29 16.06
CA LEU A 337 -39.35 36.69 16.01
C LEU A 337 -39.90 36.41 17.42
N ARG A 338 -39.02 36.05 18.38
CA ARG A 338 -39.36 35.92 19.79
C ARG A 338 -39.71 37.27 20.41
N ILE A 339 -38.95 38.33 20.13
CA ILE A 339 -39.26 39.69 20.61
C ILE A 339 -40.59 40.19 20.01
N GLU A 340 -40.85 39.94 18.73
CA GLU A 340 -42.13 40.23 18.07
C GLU A 340 -43.30 39.47 18.72
N PHE A 341 -43.10 38.20 19.08
CA PHE A 341 -44.08 37.40 19.82
C PHE A 341 -44.31 37.94 21.25
N GLU A 342 -43.25 38.25 22.00
CA GLU A 342 -43.35 38.83 23.35
C GLU A 342 -44.05 40.21 23.33
N GLN A 343 -43.78 41.05 22.32
CA GLN A 343 -44.51 42.31 22.10
C GLN A 343 -45.98 42.08 21.74
N THR A 344 -46.28 41.11 20.87
CA THR A 344 -47.66 40.76 20.49
C THR A 344 -48.45 40.22 21.68
N LEU A 345 -47.82 39.40 22.52
CA LEU A 345 -48.39 38.91 23.77
C LEU A 345 -48.71 40.07 24.72
N ALA A 346 -47.74 40.96 24.98
CA ALA A 346 -47.92 42.11 25.86
C ALA A 346 -49.01 43.08 25.36
N ALA A 347 -49.12 43.30 24.04
CA ALA A 347 -50.18 44.09 23.44
C ALA A 347 -51.57 43.44 23.63
N ASN A 348 -51.66 42.11 23.50
CA ASN A 348 -52.90 41.36 23.74
C ASN A 348 -53.30 41.35 25.23
N GLU A 349 -52.33 41.26 26.14
CA GLU A 349 -52.56 41.42 27.58
C GLU A 349 -53.09 42.82 27.93
N GLN A 350 -52.53 43.88 27.33
CA GLN A 350 -53.01 45.26 27.49
C GLN A 350 -54.41 45.49 26.88
N ALA A 351 -54.74 44.79 25.78
CA ALA A 351 -56.09 44.80 25.23
C ALA A 351 -57.13 44.13 26.15
N GLY A 352 -56.71 43.25 27.07
CA GLY A 352 -57.58 42.57 28.04
C GLY A 352 -58.37 43.54 28.93
N PRO A 353 -57.72 44.42 29.71
CA PRO A 353 -58.35 45.49 30.49
C PRO A 353 -59.22 46.43 29.63
N ILE A 354 -58.71 46.93 28.49
CA ILE A 354 -59.45 47.85 27.61
C ILE A 354 -60.76 47.20 27.14
N ASN A 355 -60.74 45.93 26.74
CA ASN A 355 -61.93 45.18 26.35
C ASN A 355 -62.87 44.90 27.55
N ARG A 356 -62.39 44.83 28.80
CA ARG A 356 -63.25 44.76 30.00
C ARG A 356 -63.92 46.11 30.26
N GLU A 357 -63.16 47.20 30.25
CA GLU A 357 -63.69 48.57 30.42
C GLU A 357 -64.71 48.92 29.33
N MET A 358 -64.43 48.58 28.07
CA MET A 358 -65.37 48.74 26.96
C MET A 358 -66.66 47.94 27.17
N ARG A 359 -66.59 46.69 27.65
CA ARG A 359 -67.78 45.89 28.01
C ARG A 359 -68.55 46.48 29.20
N HIS A 360 -67.87 46.99 30.22
CA HIS A 360 -68.51 47.68 31.34
C HIS A 360 -69.20 48.97 30.86
N LEU A 361 -68.55 49.78 30.01
CA LEU A 361 -69.13 50.98 29.41
C LEU A 361 -70.36 50.64 28.54
N ILE A 362 -70.27 49.62 27.69
CA ILE A 362 -71.42 49.12 26.90
C ILE A 362 -72.56 48.68 27.82
N SER A 363 -72.28 47.91 28.88
CA SER A 363 -73.29 47.47 29.85
C SER A 363 -73.93 48.65 30.61
N THR A 364 -73.14 49.66 30.99
CA THR A 364 -73.64 50.89 31.62
C THR A 364 -74.50 51.70 30.64
N LEU A 365 -74.08 51.84 29.38
CA LEU A 365 -74.86 52.53 28.34
C LEU A 365 -76.15 51.78 27.98
N GLN A 366 -76.12 50.45 27.92
CA GLN A 366 -77.31 49.59 27.75
C GLN A 366 -78.27 49.78 28.93
N THR A 367 -77.77 49.74 30.16
CA THR A 367 -78.56 49.97 31.39
C THR A 367 -79.19 51.36 31.38
N HIS A 368 -78.43 52.41 31.04
CA HIS A 368 -78.94 53.78 30.94
C HIS A 368 -79.95 53.93 29.80
N ASN A 369 -79.74 53.27 28.64
CA ASN A 369 -80.71 53.25 27.55
C ASN A 369 -82.01 52.52 27.96
N GLN A 370 -81.92 51.48 28.79
CA GLN A 370 -83.07 50.76 29.33
C GLN A 370 -83.80 51.54 30.43
N GLN A 371 -83.07 52.31 31.26
CA GLN A 371 -83.63 53.31 32.17
C GLN A 371 -84.38 54.40 31.40
N LEU A 372 -83.76 55.01 30.39
CA LEU A 372 -84.40 56.01 29.52
C LEU A 372 -85.63 55.45 28.78
N LYS A 373 -85.61 54.17 28.34
CA LYS A 373 -86.81 53.50 27.82
C LYS A 373 -87.91 53.38 28.87
N GLY A 374 -87.57 53.02 30.11
CA GLY A 374 -88.50 53.00 31.24
C GLY A 374 -89.05 54.38 31.60
N GLU A 375 -88.24 55.44 31.52
CA GLU A 375 -88.68 56.82 31.69
C GLU A 375 -89.59 57.27 30.55
N VAL A 376 -89.26 56.95 29.29
CA VAL A 376 -90.15 57.18 28.13
C VAL A 376 -91.47 56.43 28.29
N VAL A 377 -91.49 55.23 28.88
CA VAL A 377 -92.74 54.53 29.24
C VAL A 377 -93.50 55.29 30.33
N LYS A 378 -92.84 55.75 31.40
CA LYS A 378 -93.47 56.59 32.45
C LYS A 378 -93.99 57.93 31.91
N TYR A 379 -93.28 58.58 30.98
CA TYR A 379 -93.73 59.80 30.31
C TYR A 379 -94.86 59.53 29.32
N LYS A 380 -94.89 58.37 28.64
CA LYS A 380 -96.05 57.93 27.84
C LYS A 380 -97.26 57.60 28.71
N LEU A 381 -97.06 57.05 29.90
CA LEU A 381 -98.12 56.81 30.88
C LEU A 381 -98.68 58.16 31.38
N ARG A 382 -97.81 59.06 31.86
CA ARG A 382 -98.20 60.44 32.24
C ARG A 382 -98.83 61.24 31.10
N LEU A 383 -98.41 61.01 29.86
CA LEU A 383 -99.05 61.62 28.70
C LEU A 383 -100.46 61.05 28.52
N ARG A 384 -100.68 59.74 28.66
CA ARG A 384 -102.03 59.13 28.65
C ARG A 384 -102.90 59.60 29.81
N GLU A 385 -102.34 59.71 31.02
CA GLU A 385 -103.00 60.25 32.21
C GLU A 385 -103.42 61.71 31.95
N ALA A 386 -102.50 62.56 31.50
CA ALA A 386 -102.81 63.94 31.09
C ALA A 386 -103.78 64.01 29.90
N GLN A 387 -103.77 63.04 28.98
CA GLN A 387 -104.77 62.94 27.90
C GLN A 387 -106.15 62.56 28.46
N GLN A 388 -106.21 61.71 29.49
CA GLN A 388 -107.44 61.36 30.19
C GLN A 388 -107.96 62.54 31.04
N GLU A 389 -107.08 63.30 31.69
CA GLU A 389 -107.42 64.56 32.35
C GLU A 389 -107.90 65.61 31.33
N LEU A 390 -107.24 65.74 30.17
CA LEU A 390 -107.69 66.62 29.10
C LEU A 390 -109.07 66.18 28.56
N ASN A 391 -109.29 64.88 28.36
CA ASN A 391 -110.59 64.33 27.98
C ASN A 391 -111.65 64.54 29.08
N GLN A 392 -111.27 64.52 30.37
CA GLN A 392 -112.15 64.90 31.48
C GLN A 392 -112.45 66.40 31.49
N MET A 393 -111.51 67.23 31.04
CA MET A 393 -111.72 68.67 30.85
C MET A 393 -112.57 68.96 29.60
N ASP A 394 -112.45 68.20 28.51
CA ASP A 394 -113.39 68.26 27.38
C ASP A 394 -114.78 67.74 27.76
N LEU A 395 -114.86 66.74 28.65
CA LEU A 395 -116.13 66.29 29.26
C LEU A 395 -116.71 67.36 30.21
N SER A 396 -115.90 68.10 30.96
CA SER A 396 -116.37 69.17 31.83
C SER A 396 -116.75 70.42 31.03
N PHE A 397 -116.03 70.73 29.94
CA PHE A 397 -116.37 71.75 28.96
C PHE A 397 -117.65 71.37 28.19
N SER A 398 -117.83 70.10 27.86
CA SER A 398 -119.08 69.54 27.32
C SER A 398 -120.24 69.61 28.33
N CYS A 399 -119.97 69.46 29.64
CA CYS A 399 -120.95 69.73 30.69
C CYS A 399 -121.30 71.23 30.81
N ILE A 400 -120.34 72.14 30.66
CA ILE A 400 -120.59 73.60 30.62
C ILE A 400 -121.40 73.97 29.36
N LEU A 401 -121.07 73.38 28.21
CA LEU A 401 -121.82 73.56 26.96
C LEU A 401 -123.25 72.96 27.06
N ARG A 402 -123.40 71.83 27.77
CA ARG A 402 -124.72 71.26 28.11
C ARG A 402 -125.52 72.12 29.08
N ILE A 403 -124.89 72.83 30.02
CA ILE A 403 -125.57 73.83 30.87
C ILE A 403 -126.14 74.99 30.02
N TYR A 404 -125.52 75.30 28.87
CA TYR A 404 -126.07 76.28 27.92
C TYR A 404 -127.18 75.72 27.01
N ILE A 405 -127.35 74.40 26.92
CA ILE A 405 -128.31 73.72 26.03
C ILE A 405 -129.51 73.13 26.80
N ILE A 406 -129.36 72.82 28.09
CA ILE A 406 -130.45 72.32 28.97
C ILE A 406 -131.29 73.51 29.50
N ILE A 407 -131.73 74.35 28.55
CA ILE A 407 -132.98 75.13 28.66
C ILE A 407 -134.16 74.34 28.05
N PHE A 408 -133.89 73.19 27.40
CA PHE A 408 -134.90 72.21 26.99
C PHE A 408 -134.75 70.83 27.66
N SER A 409 -135.91 70.25 27.98
CA SER A 409 -136.19 69.00 28.74
C SER A 409 -135.85 67.68 28.00
N SER A 410 -135.80 66.46 28.59
CA SER A 410 -135.63 65.94 29.98
C SER A 410 -135.51 64.38 29.95
N GLY A 411 -134.72 63.76 30.85
CA GLY A 411 -134.65 62.28 31.10
C GLY A 411 -133.36 61.57 30.62
N VAL A 412 -132.57 60.72 31.34
CA VAL A 412 -132.79 59.55 32.27
C VAL A 412 -132.62 58.20 31.52
N THR A 413 -131.84 57.13 31.88
CA THR A 413 -130.82 56.69 32.91
C THR A 413 -130.26 55.27 32.50
N VAL A 414 -129.17 54.58 32.96
CA VAL A 414 -127.92 54.81 33.76
C VAL A 414 -126.96 53.56 33.73
N LYS A 415 -125.62 53.75 33.59
CA LYS A 415 -124.45 52.86 33.99
C LYS A 415 -124.29 51.45 33.34
N THR A 416 -123.19 50.66 33.46
CA THR A 416 -122.04 50.56 34.43
C THR A 416 -120.71 50.01 33.80
N GLU A 417 -119.62 49.84 34.60
CA GLU A 417 -118.18 49.58 34.25
C GLU A 417 -117.68 48.19 34.80
N PRO A 418 -116.38 47.85 35.14
CA PRO A 418 -115.00 48.20 34.67
C PRO A 418 -113.94 47.01 34.60
N GLY A 419 -112.67 47.27 34.20
CA GLY A 419 -111.40 46.60 34.67
C GLY A 419 -110.85 45.34 33.94
N THR A 420 -109.58 44.86 34.09
CA THR A 420 -108.28 45.42 34.63
C THR A 420 -107.07 44.46 34.38
N ASP A 421 -105.85 45.01 34.14
CA ASP A 421 -104.46 44.49 34.41
C ASP A 421 -103.95 43.14 33.78
N THR A 422 -102.66 42.71 33.75
CA THR A 422 -101.37 43.10 34.42
C THR A 422 -100.09 42.84 33.56
N GLU A 423 -98.87 42.84 34.13
CA GLU A 423 -97.52 42.93 33.46
C GLU A 423 -96.59 41.67 33.55
N THR A 424 -95.27 41.86 33.26
CA THR A 424 -94.06 40.98 33.37
C THR A 424 -93.72 40.09 32.16
N VAL A 425 -92.49 39.95 31.60
CA VAL A 425 -91.07 40.28 31.91
C VAL A 425 -90.30 39.27 32.78
N VAL A 426 -89.26 38.59 32.22
CA VAL A 426 -87.81 38.60 32.60
C VAL A 426 -86.96 37.69 31.66
N LYS A 427 -85.64 38.00 31.61
CA LYS A 427 -84.43 37.36 31.00
C LYS A 427 -84.27 35.81 31.22
N GLU A 428 -83.27 35.04 30.74
CA GLU A 428 -81.78 35.15 30.59
C GLU A 428 -81.29 34.23 29.43
N GLU A 429 -80.25 34.49 28.61
CA GLU A 429 -78.79 34.77 28.78
C GLU A 429 -77.88 33.50 28.79
N GLU A 430 -76.80 33.51 27.99
CA GLU A 430 -75.97 32.35 27.63
C GLU A 430 -74.88 31.95 28.66
N LYS A 431 -74.29 30.75 28.48
CA LYS A 431 -72.91 30.38 28.89
C LYS A 431 -72.43 29.03 28.30
N GLU A 432 -71.55 29.09 27.29
CA GLU A 432 -70.69 27.94 26.95
C GLU A 432 -69.44 27.87 27.84
N LYS A 433 -68.90 26.65 28.00
CA LYS A 433 -67.54 26.39 28.51
C LYS A 433 -66.97 25.14 27.85
N GLU A 434 -65.75 25.24 27.35
CA GLU A 434 -64.97 24.10 26.86
C GLU A 434 -64.71 23.07 27.98
N LYS A 435 -64.63 21.79 27.58
CA LYS A 435 -63.69 20.84 28.18
C LYS A 435 -63.42 19.64 27.27
N GLU A 436 -62.14 19.34 27.06
CA GLU A 436 -61.71 18.14 26.35
C GLU A 436 -62.20 16.85 27.05
N LYS A 437 -62.41 15.80 26.25
CA LYS A 437 -62.11 14.43 26.67
C LYS A 437 -61.83 13.50 25.49
N LYS A 438 -60.76 12.72 25.61
CA LYS A 438 -60.54 11.51 24.81
C LYS A 438 -61.49 10.41 25.32
N ASP A 439 -62.02 9.55 24.46
CA ASP A 439 -61.44 8.21 24.29
C ASP A 439 -61.95 7.45 23.05
N LYS A 440 -61.44 6.22 22.84
CA LYS A 440 -61.67 5.35 21.66
C LYS A 440 -63.12 4.84 21.51
N GLU A 441 -63.54 4.58 20.26
CA GLU A 441 -63.83 3.24 19.69
C GLU A 441 -64.00 3.37 18.16
N LYS A 442 -63.22 2.67 17.33
CA LYS A 442 -63.38 1.30 16.80
C LYS A 442 -64.52 1.10 15.79
N GLU A 443 -64.16 0.45 14.69
CA GLU A 443 -64.98 0.26 13.49
C GLU A 443 -66.22 -0.61 13.72
N LYS A 444 -67.26 -0.33 12.93
CA LYS A 444 -67.83 -1.40 12.10
C LYS A 444 -68.39 -0.87 10.79
N GLU A 445 -68.16 -1.63 9.72
CA GLU A 445 -68.79 -1.40 8.43
C GLU A 445 -70.29 -1.72 8.49
N GLN A 446 -71.09 -1.00 7.71
CA GLN A 446 -71.79 -1.69 6.62
C GLN A 446 -72.02 -0.73 5.45
N ARG A 447 -71.35 -1.01 4.32
CA ARG A 447 -71.87 -0.59 3.01
C ARG A 447 -72.89 -1.63 2.58
N GLU A 448 -74.04 -1.19 2.10
CA GLU A 448 -74.52 -1.72 0.84
C GLU A 448 -75.29 -0.65 0.06
N ARG A 449 -75.24 -0.74 -1.26
CA ARG A 449 -75.65 0.32 -2.17
C ARG A 449 -76.05 -0.30 -3.50
N GLU A 450 -77.34 -0.46 -3.73
CA GLU A 450 -77.80 -0.76 -5.08
C GLU A 450 -79.06 0.01 -5.49
N ARG A 451 -79.14 0.24 -6.80
CA ARG A 451 -79.98 1.22 -7.51
C ARG A 451 -79.93 0.79 -8.97
N VAL A 452 -81.09 0.54 -9.60
CA VAL A 452 -81.34 0.14 -11.01
C VAL A 452 -82.68 -0.65 -10.96
N THR A 453 -83.73 -0.43 -11.76
CA THR A 453 -83.92 0.47 -12.91
C THR A 453 -85.40 0.89 -13.14
N ARG A 454 -85.58 1.87 -14.05
CA ARG A 454 -86.63 2.07 -15.09
C ARG A 454 -87.83 1.10 -15.09
N GLY A 455 -89.06 1.56 -15.37
CA GLY A 455 -89.52 2.90 -15.78
C GLY A 455 -90.74 2.85 -16.72
N SER A 456 -91.09 3.98 -17.37
CA SER A 456 -92.22 4.16 -18.31
C SER A 456 -93.63 4.13 -17.66
N THR A 457 -94.68 4.85 -18.13
CA THR A 457 -94.80 5.88 -19.20
C THR A 457 -96.10 6.69 -19.03
N GLY A 458 -96.06 8.02 -19.21
CA GLY A 458 -97.23 8.90 -19.45
C GLY A 458 -98.19 9.13 -18.25
N GLY A 459 -99.08 10.13 -18.27
CA GLY A 459 -99.14 11.28 -19.18
C GLY A 459 -100.48 12.06 -19.15
N ILE A 460 -100.40 13.40 -19.03
CA ILE A 460 -101.36 14.41 -19.56
C ILE A 460 -102.78 14.49 -18.93
N ALA A 461 -102.92 15.44 -18.00
CA ALA A 461 -103.88 16.58 -18.00
C ALA A 461 -105.42 16.45 -17.83
N VAL A 462 -105.93 17.20 -16.82
CA VAL A 462 -106.95 18.30 -16.92
C VAL A 462 -108.48 18.02 -16.83
N LYS A 463 -109.11 18.75 -15.89
CA LYS A 463 -110.51 19.27 -15.75
C LYS A 463 -111.76 18.38 -15.54
N GLU A 464 -112.39 18.61 -14.37
CA GLU A 464 -113.78 19.10 -14.14
C GLU A 464 -115.07 18.29 -14.45
N GLU A 465 -116.11 18.65 -13.67
CA GLU A 465 -117.58 18.54 -13.86
C GLU A 465 -118.30 17.17 -14.02
N ARG A 466 -118.40 16.46 -12.89
CA ARG A 466 -119.66 16.19 -12.15
C ARG A 466 -121.01 16.23 -12.92
N GLU A 467 -121.67 15.07 -13.12
CA GLU A 467 -122.95 14.68 -12.44
C GLU A 467 -123.56 13.34 -12.93
N LYS A 468 -124.09 12.54 -11.98
CA LYS A 468 -125.27 11.61 -12.06
C LYS A 468 -125.23 10.40 -13.05
N ALA A 469 -125.88 9.25 -12.80
CA ALA A 469 -126.52 8.68 -11.59
C ALA A 469 -126.83 7.16 -11.79
N SER A 470 -127.28 6.49 -10.71
CA SER A 470 -128.02 5.19 -10.68
C SER A 470 -127.22 3.91 -11.07
N THR A 471 -127.60 2.67 -10.69
CA THR A 471 -128.95 2.14 -10.36
C THR A 471 -128.94 0.87 -9.45
N SER A 472 -130.05 0.64 -8.72
CA SER A 472 -130.60 -0.69 -8.31
C SER A 472 -129.98 -1.43 -7.09
N SER A 473 -130.68 -2.28 -6.31
CA SER A 473 -132.12 -2.66 -6.27
C SER A 473 -132.53 -3.42 -4.98
N SER A 474 -133.74 -3.14 -4.44
CA SER A 474 -134.75 -4.04 -3.77
C SER A 474 -134.32 -4.90 -2.54
N GLN A 475 -135.16 -5.52 -1.68
CA GLN A 475 -136.63 -5.71 -1.44
C GLN A 475 -136.87 -5.59 0.11
N SER A 476 -138.02 -5.71 0.80
CA SER A 476 -139.51 -5.72 0.63
C SER A 476 -140.09 -5.16 1.97
N GLU A 477 -141.33 -5.23 2.51
CA GLU A 477 -142.64 -5.93 2.37
C GLU A 477 -143.75 -4.86 2.67
N ASP A 478 -144.81 -4.66 1.87
CA ASP A 478 -146.13 -5.37 1.76
C ASP A 478 -147.21 -4.87 2.78
N LEU A 479 -148.50 -4.58 2.48
CA LEU A 479 -149.38 -4.77 1.29
C LEU A 479 -150.46 -3.65 1.09
N THR A 480 -150.86 -3.41 -0.18
CA THR A 480 -152.18 -2.93 -0.74
C THR A 480 -152.93 -1.68 -0.20
N ALA A 481 -153.49 -0.71 -0.96
CA ALA A 481 -154.18 -0.63 -2.28
C ALA A 481 -155.72 -0.90 -2.22
N GLU A 482 -156.65 -0.34 -3.04
CA GLU A 482 -156.56 0.50 -4.27
C GLU A 482 -157.89 1.26 -4.60
N ARG A 483 -157.85 2.49 -5.17
CA ARG A 483 -158.85 3.15 -6.10
C ARG A 483 -160.34 3.38 -5.64
N CYS A 484 -161.21 4.17 -6.31
CA CYS A 484 -161.13 5.05 -7.50
C CYS A 484 -162.11 6.28 -7.45
N ALA A 485 -162.00 7.16 -8.45
CA ALA A 485 -162.79 8.39 -8.76
C ALA A 485 -164.32 8.18 -9.08
N VAL A 486 -165.23 9.15 -9.36
CA VAL A 486 -165.14 10.58 -9.81
C VAL A 486 -166.52 11.37 -9.77
N ILE A 487 -166.52 12.73 -9.75
CA ILE A 487 -167.56 13.76 -10.15
C ILE A 487 -169.03 13.79 -9.58
N GLY A 488 -169.52 14.99 -9.16
CA GLY A 488 -170.94 15.44 -9.31
C GLY A 488 -171.65 16.17 -8.12
N GLY A 489 -172.46 17.22 -8.36
CA GLY A 489 -173.34 17.93 -7.36
C GLY A 489 -174.76 18.22 -7.93
N PRO A 490 -175.61 19.20 -7.47
CA PRO A 490 -175.51 20.17 -6.34
C PRO A 490 -176.85 20.61 -5.59
N LYS A 491 -176.74 21.46 -4.54
CA LYS A 491 -177.69 22.52 -4.02
C LYS A 491 -179.04 22.21 -3.26
N ARG A 492 -179.47 23.23 -2.47
CA ARG A 492 -180.76 23.51 -1.74
C ARG A 492 -180.95 22.80 -0.38
N LYS A 493 -181.73 23.29 0.62
CA LYS A 493 -182.67 24.45 0.79
C LYS A 493 -182.65 24.83 2.31
N GLU A 494 -182.80 26.07 2.82
CA GLU A 494 -183.91 27.05 2.73
C GLU A 494 -185.30 26.46 3.10
N ILE A 495 -185.72 26.52 4.38
CA ILE A 495 -187.15 26.37 4.74
C ILE A 495 -187.59 26.90 6.13
N GLU A 496 -186.72 26.91 7.16
CA GLU A 496 -187.17 27.24 8.53
C GLU A 496 -187.50 28.74 8.75
N GLN A 497 -187.04 29.62 7.86
CA GLN A 497 -187.36 31.06 7.89
C GLN A 497 -188.84 31.40 7.55
N LEU A 498 -189.67 30.41 7.17
CA LEU A 498 -191.05 30.63 6.72
C LEU A 498 -192.16 30.37 7.76
N LYS A 499 -191.84 30.00 9.01
CA LYS A 499 -192.88 29.72 10.04
C LYS A 499 -193.33 30.94 10.84
N ILE A 500 -192.42 31.84 11.25
CA ILE A 500 -192.77 33.01 12.09
C ILE A 500 -193.48 34.10 11.29
N VAL A 501 -193.26 34.17 9.97
CA VAL A 501 -193.95 35.06 9.00
C VAL A 501 -195.50 35.01 9.11
N ARG A 502 -196.08 33.94 9.68
CA ARG A 502 -197.52 33.82 9.93
C ARG A 502 -198.04 34.63 11.13
N VAL A 503 -197.18 35.05 12.06
CA VAL A 503 -197.54 35.92 13.19
C VAL A 503 -197.66 37.37 12.73
N ASP A 504 -196.69 37.83 11.95
CA ASP A 504 -196.66 39.21 11.44
C ASP A 504 -197.81 39.48 10.45
N LEU A 505 -198.22 38.46 9.68
CA LEU A 505 -199.36 38.53 8.77
C LEU A 505 -200.70 38.88 9.47
N LYS A 506 -200.86 38.56 10.77
CA LYS A 506 -202.06 38.98 11.53
C LYS A 506 -202.01 40.47 11.89
N LYS A 507 -200.89 40.95 12.43
CA LYS A 507 -200.72 42.37 12.82
C LYS A 507 -200.82 43.33 11.62
N ALA A 508 -200.47 42.87 10.42
CA ALA A 508 -200.63 43.61 9.18
C ALA A 508 -202.09 43.80 8.72
N GLN A 509 -203.05 43.00 9.20
CA GLN A 509 -204.45 43.05 8.74
C GLN A 509 -205.39 43.87 9.62
N GLU A 510 -205.00 44.17 10.86
CA GLU A 510 -205.76 45.06 11.75
C GLU A 510 -205.42 46.53 11.46
N SER A 511 -204.13 46.85 11.37
CA SER A 511 -203.61 48.18 10.99
C SER A 511 -204.12 48.67 9.62
N GLN A 512 -204.39 47.78 8.66
CA GLN A 512 -204.95 48.15 7.35
C GLN A 512 -206.40 48.69 7.45
N ARG A 513 -207.16 48.34 8.50
CA ARG A 513 -208.56 48.80 8.67
C ARG A 513 -208.65 50.18 9.30
N GLU A 514 -207.81 50.46 10.31
CA GLU A 514 -207.74 51.78 10.94
C GLU A 514 -207.23 52.86 9.96
N MET A 515 -206.26 52.50 9.11
CA MET A 515 -205.76 53.35 8.02
C MET A 515 -206.87 53.83 7.07
N LYS A 516 -207.99 53.10 6.95
CA LYS A 516 -209.13 53.49 6.09
C LYS A 516 -210.09 54.46 6.78
N LEU A 517 -210.28 54.36 8.10
CA LEU A 517 -211.22 55.21 8.85
C LEU A 517 -210.66 56.63 9.09
N LEU A 518 -209.34 56.74 9.28
CA LEU A 518 -208.65 58.02 9.48
C LEU A 518 -208.57 58.90 8.22
N LEU A 519 -208.79 58.35 7.02
CA LEU A 519 -208.74 59.10 5.76
C LEU A 519 -210.01 59.92 5.49
N ASP A 520 -211.20 59.37 5.74
CA ASP A 520 -212.46 60.06 5.39
C ASP A 520 -212.74 61.28 6.28
N MET A 521 -212.35 61.24 7.57
CA MET A 521 -212.53 62.39 8.46
C MET A 521 -211.53 63.55 8.20
N TYR A 522 -210.52 63.34 7.35
CA TYR A 522 -209.48 64.34 7.07
C TYR A 522 -209.91 65.44 6.10
N ARG A 523 -211.06 65.26 5.44
CA ARG A 523 -211.49 65.97 4.21
C ARG A 523 -212.23 67.30 4.43
N SER A 524 -212.63 67.63 5.66
CA SER A 524 -213.53 68.78 5.95
C SER A 524 -213.27 69.50 7.28
N ALA A 525 -212.05 70.00 7.49
CA ALA A 525 -211.72 70.89 8.61
C ALA A 525 -210.63 71.93 8.22
N PRO A 526 -210.67 73.19 8.72
CA PRO A 526 -209.71 74.24 8.35
C PRO A 526 -208.24 73.97 8.71
N LYS A 527 -207.35 74.87 8.27
CA LYS A 527 -205.91 74.60 8.15
C LYS A 527 -205.06 74.96 9.37
N GLU A 528 -205.49 75.88 10.23
CA GLU A 528 -204.66 76.43 11.33
C GLU A 528 -204.80 75.69 12.68
N GLN A 529 -205.73 74.75 12.80
CA GLN A 529 -205.96 74.03 14.07
C GLN A 529 -205.28 72.65 14.14
N ARG A 530 -204.44 72.30 13.15
CA ARG A 530 -203.75 70.99 13.04
C ARG A 530 -202.35 70.98 13.66
N ASP A 531 -201.60 72.08 13.52
CA ASP A 531 -200.14 72.09 13.74
C ASP A 531 -199.72 72.06 15.23
N LYS A 532 -200.57 72.59 16.13
CA LYS A 532 -200.24 72.71 17.57
C LYS A 532 -200.24 71.38 18.33
N VAL A 533 -200.89 70.33 17.82
CA VAL A 533 -201.03 69.04 18.52
C VAL A 533 -199.95 68.04 18.10
N GLN A 534 -199.47 68.08 16.85
CA GLN A 534 -198.48 67.10 16.36
C GLN A 534 -197.08 67.32 16.95
N LEU A 535 -196.65 68.58 17.15
CA LEU A 535 -195.33 68.89 17.71
C LEU A 535 -195.14 68.37 19.15
N MET A 536 -196.14 68.53 20.01
CA MET A 536 -196.10 68.08 21.41
C MET A 536 -195.96 66.56 21.57
N ALA A 537 -196.47 65.78 20.60
CA ALA A 537 -196.36 64.32 20.61
C ALA A 537 -195.00 63.84 20.07
N ALA A 538 -194.45 64.52 19.05
CA ALA A 538 -193.18 64.16 18.43
C ALA A 538 -191.98 64.35 19.38
N GLU A 539 -191.91 65.49 20.07
CA GLU A 539 -190.75 65.83 20.92
C GLU A 539 -190.57 64.83 22.08
N LYS A 540 -191.68 64.42 22.72
CA LYS A 540 -191.64 63.54 23.89
C LYS A 540 -191.13 62.13 23.58
N LYS A 541 -191.37 61.62 22.36
CA LYS A 541 -190.91 60.29 21.93
C LYS A 541 -189.44 60.30 21.49
N ALA A 542 -189.01 61.36 20.80
CA ALA A 542 -187.63 61.50 20.33
C ALA A 542 -186.61 61.58 21.48
N LYS A 543 -186.99 62.14 22.64
CA LYS A 543 -186.10 62.24 23.81
C LYS A 543 -185.79 60.89 24.46
N SER A 544 -186.78 60.01 24.66
CA SER A 544 -186.55 58.69 25.29
C SER A 544 -185.70 57.76 24.42
N GLU A 545 -185.93 57.74 23.10
CA GLU A 545 -185.19 56.86 22.18
C GLU A 545 -183.71 57.28 22.03
N ALA A 546 -183.38 58.56 22.28
CA ALA A 546 -182.02 59.08 22.25
C ALA A 546 -181.17 58.72 23.50
N GLU A 547 -181.80 58.43 24.65
CA GLU A 547 -181.06 58.12 25.89
C GLU A 547 -180.67 56.64 25.97
N GLU A 548 -181.52 55.70 25.55
CA GLU A 548 -181.17 54.27 25.50
C GLU A 548 -179.97 53.99 24.58
N LEU A 549 -179.91 54.64 23.41
CA LEU A 549 -178.81 54.49 22.45
C LEU A 549 -177.47 55.02 23.01
N ARG A 550 -177.51 56.07 23.83
CA ARG A 550 -176.33 56.64 24.51
C ARG A 550 -175.79 55.80 25.66
N GLN A 551 -176.53 54.81 26.13
CA GLN A 551 -176.05 53.88 27.15
C GLN A 551 -175.35 52.68 26.52
N ARG A 552 -175.91 52.09 25.45
CA ARG A 552 -175.35 50.92 24.76
C ARG A 552 -173.97 51.14 24.12
N LEU A 553 -173.66 52.36 23.66
CA LEU A 553 -172.33 52.68 23.11
C LEU A 553 -171.21 52.57 24.15
N ARG A 554 -171.44 53.08 25.37
CA ARG A 554 -170.42 53.10 26.44
C ARG A 554 -170.06 51.70 26.96
N GLU A 555 -171.00 50.75 26.87
CA GLU A 555 -170.78 49.34 27.25
C GLU A 555 -170.01 48.51 26.18
N LEU A 556 -169.76 49.07 24.99
CA LEU A 556 -168.92 48.47 23.95
C LEU A 556 -167.47 48.96 24.05
N GLU A 557 -167.26 50.27 24.11
CA GLU A 557 -165.94 50.92 24.21
C GLU A 557 -165.14 50.42 25.46
N GLU A 558 -165.84 50.17 26.57
CA GLU A 558 -165.28 49.63 27.81
C GLU A 558 -164.73 48.18 27.70
N ARG A 559 -165.17 47.38 26.72
CA ARG A 559 -164.67 46.00 26.52
C ARG A 559 -163.43 45.97 25.62
N GLU A 560 -163.49 46.62 24.47
CA GLU A 560 -162.39 46.67 23.50
C GLU A 560 -161.09 47.20 24.14
N ARG A 561 -161.21 48.23 24.99
CA ARG A 561 -160.09 48.82 25.74
C ARG A 561 -159.50 47.93 26.85
N ARG A 562 -160.10 46.79 27.19
CA ARG A 562 -159.58 45.83 28.18
C ARG A 562 -158.85 44.64 27.53
N GLU A 563 -159.21 44.26 26.31
CA GLU A 563 -158.61 43.12 25.61
C GLU A 563 -157.33 43.52 24.86
N GLY A 564 -157.32 44.69 24.20
CA GLY A 564 -156.15 45.20 23.47
C GLY A 564 -154.89 45.48 24.32
N LYS A 565 -154.99 45.49 25.66
CA LYS A 565 -153.87 45.75 26.59
C LYS A 565 -153.25 44.50 27.23
N LYS A 566 -153.59 43.28 26.78
CA LYS A 566 -152.94 42.05 27.26
C LYS A 566 -152.13 41.30 26.19
N MET A 567 -152.45 41.47 24.91
CA MET A 567 -151.85 40.68 23.83
C MET A 567 -150.50 41.19 23.31
N ALA A 568 -150.08 42.41 23.66
CA ALA A 568 -148.89 43.05 23.09
C ALA A 568 -147.57 42.70 23.82
N ASP A 569 -147.59 42.65 25.16
CA ASP A 569 -146.35 42.62 25.96
C ASP A 569 -145.67 41.23 25.98
N GLU A 570 -146.43 40.13 25.86
CA GLU A 570 -145.90 38.76 25.89
C GLU A 570 -145.18 38.31 24.59
N GLU A 571 -145.34 39.03 23.48
CA GLU A 571 -144.63 38.72 22.23
C GLU A 571 -143.28 39.43 22.15
N ALA A 572 -143.23 40.71 22.55
CA ALA A 572 -141.99 41.51 22.58
C ALA A 572 -140.92 40.86 23.48
N LEU A 573 -141.31 40.42 24.68
CA LEU A 573 -140.41 39.75 25.63
C LEU A 573 -139.90 38.38 25.18
N ARG A 574 -140.49 37.75 24.15
CA ARG A 574 -139.93 36.52 23.54
C ARG A 574 -138.89 36.84 22.45
N LYS A 575 -139.14 37.89 21.66
CA LYS A 575 -138.19 38.35 20.63
C LYS A 575 -136.90 38.91 21.23
N ILE A 576 -136.98 39.67 22.33
CA ILE A 576 -135.80 40.21 23.03
C ILE A 576 -134.88 39.07 23.51
N ARG A 577 -135.41 38.10 24.28
CA ARG A 577 -134.63 36.95 24.77
C ARG A 577 -134.02 36.10 23.64
N SER A 578 -134.73 35.93 22.53
CA SER A 578 -134.20 35.22 21.36
C SER A 578 -133.04 35.96 20.68
N VAL A 579 -132.98 37.28 20.77
CA VAL A 579 -131.86 38.10 20.26
C VAL A 579 -130.71 38.15 21.27
N GLU A 580 -130.99 38.23 22.57
CA GLU A 580 -129.99 38.14 23.65
C GLU A 580 -129.26 36.78 23.61
N GLU A 581 -130.00 35.68 23.48
CA GLU A 581 -129.44 34.32 23.35
C GLU A 581 -128.62 34.15 22.04
N GLN A 582 -129.02 34.80 20.95
CA GLN A 582 -128.20 34.86 19.72
C GLN A 582 -126.92 35.68 19.91
N ILE A 583 -126.98 36.80 20.64
CA ILE A 583 -125.79 37.61 20.98
C ILE A 583 -124.82 36.79 21.84
N ASP A 584 -125.30 36.05 22.84
CA ASP A 584 -124.46 35.17 23.66
C ASP A 584 -123.83 34.02 22.87
N ILE A 585 -124.56 33.43 21.91
CA ILE A 585 -124.02 32.42 20.99
C ILE A 585 -122.95 33.03 20.07
N LEU A 586 -123.16 34.26 19.58
CA LEU A 586 -122.19 34.97 18.74
C LEU A 586 -120.95 35.40 19.54
N ASN A 587 -121.11 35.87 20.77
CA ASN A 587 -120.00 36.22 21.67
C ASN A 587 -119.17 34.99 22.03
N LYS A 588 -119.80 33.84 22.30
CA LYS A 588 -119.08 32.57 22.53
C LYS A 588 -118.33 32.11 21.28
N LYS A 589 -118.93 32.22 20.09
CA LYS A 589 -118.24 31.93 18.81
C LYS A 589 -117.08 32.87 18.54
N LEU A 590 -117.24 34.17 18.84
CA LEU A 590 -116.16 35.16 18.72
C LEU A 590 -115.00 34.87 19.70
N SER A 591 -115.32 34.43 20.93
CA SER A 591 -114.31 34.04 21.92
C SER A 591 -113.58 32.76 21.55
N LEU A 592 -114.27 31.77 20.97
CA LEU A 592 -113.65 30.54 20.47
C LEU A 592 -112.77 30.84 19.24
N ALA A 593 -113.26 31.60 18.27
CA ALA A 593 -112.48 32.00 17.09
C ALA A 593 -111.22 32.79 17.48
N LYS A 594 -111.28 33.61 18.54
CA LYS A 594 -110.09 34.28 19.10
C LYS A 594 -109.13 33.31 19.78
N GLN A 595 -109.62 32.34 20.54
CA GLN A 595 -108.76 31.31 21.14
C GLN A 595 -108.12 30.41 20.07
N GLU A 596 -108.81 30.16 18.95
CA GLU A 596 -108.27 29.48 17.77
C GLU A 596 -107.23 30.36 17.05
N GLU A 597 -107.46 31.67 16.91
CA GLU A 597 -106.50 32.65 16.36
C GLU A 597 -105.24 32.77 17.23
N ASP A 598 -105.38 32.96 18.55
CA ASP A 598 -104.28 33.03 19.52
C ASP A 598 -103.48 31.71 19.56
N ALA A 599 -104.15 30.55 19.44
CA ALA A 599 -103.50 29.25 19.37
C ALA A 599 -102.72 29.06 18.05
N LEU A 600 -103.30 29.45 16.91
CA LEU A 600 -102.62 29.38 15.60
C LEU A 600 -101.44 30.36 15.52
N LEU A 601 -101.50 31.52 16.18
CA LEU A 601 -100.37 32.42 16.33
C LEU A 601 -99.26 31.78 17.17
N SER A 602 -99.59 31.13 18.29
CA SER A 602 -98.63 30.38 19.11
C SER A 602 -98.00 29.20 18.35
N GLU A 603 -98.77 28.44 17.58
CA GLU A 603 -98.25 27.38 16.70
C GLU A 603 -97.36 27.95 15.59
N MET A 604 -97.70 29.11 15.03
CA MET A 604 -96.88 29.81 14.03
C MET A 604 -95.55 30.31 14.62
N ASP A 605 -95.56 30.90 15.82
CA ASP A 605 -94.34 31.38 16.50
C ASP A 605 -93.41 30.21 16.88
N VAL A 606 -93.95 29.10 17.39
CA VAL A 606 -93.19 27.87 17.66
C VAL A 606 -92.63 27.25 16.38
N THR A 607 -93.41 27.25 15.28
CA THR A 607 -92.95 26.77 13.97
C THR A 607 -91.87 27.70 13.38
N GLY A 608 -92.00 29.01 13.60
CA GLY A 608 -91.02 30.04 13.24
C GLY A 608 -89.69 29.82 13.94
N GLN A 609 -89.70 29.70 15.28
CA GLN A 609 -88.49 29.41 16.06
C GLN A 609 -87.84 28.09 15.63
N ALA A 610 -88.62 27.02 15.42
CA ALA A 610 -88.09 25.75 14.94
C ALA A 610 -87.47 25.83 13.53
N PHE A 611 -87.97 26.73 12.68
CA PHE A 611 -87.39 27.01 11.37
C PHE A 611 -86.10 27.85 11.48
N GLU A 612 -86.07 28.88 12.34
CA GLU A 612 -84.88 29.69 12.61
C GLU A 612 -83.76 28.85 13.23
N ASP A 613 -84.05 28.03 14.24
CA ASP A 613 -83.11 27.09 14.87
C ASP A 613 -82.53 26.11 13.84
N MET A 614 -83.38 25.56 12.96
CA MET A 614 -82.95 24.66 11.88
C MET A 614 -82.12 25.40 10.82
N GLN A 615 -82.46 26.66 10.51
CA GLN A 615 -81.70 27.48 9.56
C GLN A 615 -80.32 27.83 10.14
N GLU A 616 -80.24 28.17 11.43
CA GLU A 616 -78.96 28.44 12.10
C GLU A 616 -78.12 27.15 12.20
N GLN A 617 -78.73 26.01 12.53
CA GLN A 617 -78.07 24.70 12.47
C GLN A 617 -77.54 24.39 11.06
N ASN A 618 -78.29 24.73 10.01
CA ASN A 618 -77.85 24.56 8.62
C ASN A 618 -76.64 25.45 8.29
N ILE A 619 -76.66 26.71 8.72
CA ILE A 619 -75.53 27.65 8.58
C ILE A 619 -74.29 27.14 9.33
N ARG A 620 -74.45 26.68 10.59
CA ARG A 620 -73.37 26.08 11.39
C ARG A 620 -72.79 24.83 10.70
N LEU A 621 -73.61 23.94 10.15
CA LEU A 621 -73.15 22.75 9.41
C LEU A 621 -72.44 23.11 8.10
N MET A 622 -72.95 24.09 7.34
CA MET A 622 -72.31 24.59 6.12
C MET A 622 -70.96 25.26 6.40
N GLN A 623 -70.83 25.95 7.54
CA GLN A 623 -69.57 26.52 7.99
C GLN A 623 -68.56 25.44 8.40
N GLN A 624 -68.98 24.43 9.18
CA GLN A 624 -68.13 23.28 9.52
C GLN A 624 -67.67 22.47 8.29
N LEU A 625 -68.47 22.41 7.22
CA LEU A 625 -68.06 21.78 5.96
C LEU A 625 -66.94 22.58 5.29
N ARG A 626 -67.08 23.91 5.18
CA ARG A 626 -66.03 24.80 4.64
C ARG A 626 -64.73 24.70 5.43
N GLU A 627 -64.79 24.69 6.76
CA GLU A 627 -63.62 24.59 7.63
C GLU A 627 -62.91 23.24 7.49
N LYS A 628 -63.66 22.14 7.28
CA LYS A 628 -63.11 20.82 6.96
C LYS A 628 -62.49 20.78 5.57
N ASP A 629 -63.10 21.42 4.58
CA ASP A 629 -62.54 21.50 3.22
C ASP A 629 -61.26 22.36 3.18
N ASP A 630 -61.23 23.51 3.87
CA ASP A 630 -60.02 24.32 4.04
C ASP A 630 -58.89 23.56 4.77
N ALA A 631 -59.23 22.77 5.79
CA ALA A 631 -58.27 21.89 6.46
C ALA A 631 -57.77 20.79 5.51
N ASN A 632 -58.65 20.17 4.71
CA ASN A 632 -58.28 19.18 3.70
C ASN A 632 -57.38 19.79 2.61
N PHE A 633 -57.64 21.02 2.15
CA PHE A 633 -56.78 21.71 1.18
C PHE A 633 -55.40 22.03 1.76
N LYS A 634 -55.31 22.45 3.02
CA LYS A 634 -54.02 22.67 3.72
C LYS A 634 -53.23 21.36 3.83
N LEU A 635 -53.84 20.29 4.34
CA LEU A 635 -53.21 18.96 4.46
C LEU A 635 -52.80 18.39 3.10
N MET A 636 -53.59 18.61 2.04
CA MET A 636 -53.22 18.19 0.68
C MET A 636 -52.05 19.00 0.12
N SER A 637 -51.99 20.31 0.38
CA SER A 637 -50.86 21.17 0.01
C SER A 637 -49.57 20.77 0.74
N GLU A 638 -49.67 20.50 2.05
CA GLU A 638 -48.55 20.01 2.87
C GLU A 638 -48.08 18.62 2.41
N ARG A 639 -49.00 17.71 2.07
CA ARG A 639 -48.69 16.40 1.50
C ARG A 639 -47.97 16.51 0.14
N ILE A 640 -48.39 17.44 -0.73
CA ILE A 640 -47.71 17.69 -2.01
C ILE A 640 -46.29 18.21 -1.77
N LYS A 641 -46.12 19.23 -0.91
CA LYS A 641 -44.80 19.77 -0.53
C LYS A 641 -43.89 18.71 0.08
N SER A 642 -44.42 17.92 1.02
CA SER A 642 -43.70 16.82 1.68
C SER A 642 -43.24 15.75 0.68
N ASN A 643 -44.11 15.32 -0.25
CA ASN A 643 -43.75 14.41 -1.33
C ASN A 643 -42.66 14.99 -2.24
N GLN A 644 -42.72 16.29 -2.55
CA GLN A 644 -41.75 16.95 -3.42
C GLN A 644 -40.37 17.09 -2.74
N ILE A 645 -40.34 17.47 -1.45
CA ILE A 645 -39.12 17.48 -0.63
C ILE A 645 -38.55 16.06 -0.50
N HIS A 646 -39.38 15.04 -0.26
CA HIS A 646 -38.94 13.65 -0.17
C HIS A 646 -38.36 13.13 -1.49
N LYS A 647 -38.89 13.58 -2.64
CA LYS A 647 -38.31 13.29 -3.96
C LYS A 647 -36.91 13.91 -4.11
N LEU A 648 -36.76 15.20 -3.79
CA LEU A 648 -35.47 15.90 -3.86
C LEU A 648 -34.42 15.26 -2.93
N LEU A 649 -34.77 15.01 -1.66
CA LEU A 649 -33.89 14.33 -0.69
C LEU A 649 -33.51 12.90 -1.12
N LYS A 650 -34.34 12.24 -1.93
CA LYS A 650 -34.00 10.93 -2.51
C LYS A 650 -33.03 11.07 -3.69
N GLU A 651 -33.21 12.08 -4.53
CA GLU A 651 -32.32 12.39 -5.66
C GLU A 651 -30.93 12.84 -5.16
N GLU A 652 -30.86 13.77 -4.20
CA GLU A 652 -29.61 14.17 -3.52
C GLU A 652 -28.89 12.97 -2.86
N LYS A 653 -29.65 12.06 -2.23
CA LYS A 653 -29.09 10.84 -1.63
C LYS A 653 -28.53 9.87 -2.68
N GLU A 654 -29.15 9.78 -3.85
CA GLU A 654 -28.69 8.93 -4.95
C GLU A 654 -27.43 9.55 -5.60
N GLU A 655 -27.38 10.87 -5.80
CA GLU A 655 -26.17 11.58 -6.25
C GLU A 655 -25.00 11.43 -5.25
N LEU A 656 -25.24 11.56 -3.95
CA LEU A 656 -24.21 11.34 -2.93
C LEU A 656 -23.73 9.89 -2.87
N ALA A 657 -24.60 8.91 -3.16
CA ALA A 657 -24.20 7.50 -3.24
C ALA A 657 -23.29 7.24 -4.44
N ASP A 658 -23.57 7.83 -5.60
CA ASP A 658 -22.74 7.73 -6.81
C ASP A 658 -21.40 8.46 -6.65
N GLN A 659 -21.36 9.61 -5.97
CA GLN A 659 -20.12 10.29 -5.60
C GLN A 659 -19.25 9.42 -4.68
N LEU A 660 -19.85 8.81 -3.64
CA LEU A 660 -19.14 7.89 -2.74
C LEU A 660 -18.65 6.63 -3.46
N LEU A 661 -19.43 6.07 -4.40
CA LEU A 661 -19.03 4.93 -5.21
C LEU A 661 -17.87 5.29 -6.15
N THR A 662 -17.87 6.50 -6.72
CA THR A 662 -16.80 7.01 -7.59
C THR A 662 -15.50 7.20 -6.80
N LEU A 663 -15.56 7.87 -5.64
CA LEU A 663 -14.43 8.05 -4.73
C LEU A 663 -13.88 6.70 -4.24
N LYS A 664 -14.75 5.76 -3.85
CA LYS A 664 -14.34 4.41 -3.46
C LYS A 664 -13.60 3.70 -4.61
N THR A 665 -14.15 3.75 -5.83
CA THR A 665 -13.51 3.16 -7.01
C THR A 665 -12.13 3.76 -7.28
N GLN A 666 -11.96 5.07 -7.08
CA GLN A 666 -10.69 5.76 -7.20
C GLN A 666 -9.68 5.33 -6.11
N VAL A 667 -10.13 5.17 -4.86
CA VAL A 667 -9.32 4.65 -3.74
C VAL A 667 -8.91 3.20 -3.98
N ASP A 668 -9.82 2.32 -4.41
CA ASP A 668 -9.51 0.92 -4.72
C ASP A 668 -8.49 0.80 -5.87
N ALA A 669 -8.57 1.68 -6.88
CA ALA A 669 -7.58 1.78 -7.95
C ALA A 669 -6.21 2.28 -7.44
N GLN A 670 -6.18 3.33 -6.60
CA GLN A 670 -4.95 3.80 -5.97
C GLN A 670 -4.29 2.73 -5.09
N LEU A 671 -5.07 2.00 -4.28
CA LEU A 671 -4.60 0.86 -3.49
C LEU A 671 -4.07 -0.30 -4.36
N GLN A 672 -4.54 -0.44 -5.60
CA GLN A 672 -3.95 -1.42 -6.55
C GLN A 672 -2.62 -0.91 -7.13
N VAL A 673 -2.47 0.40 -7.37
CA VAL A 673 -1.20 1.01 -7.79
C VAL A 673 -0.15 0.93 -6.68
N VAL A 674 -0.52 1.25 -5.43
CA VAL A 674 0.36 1.12 -4.26
C VAL A 674 0.89 -0.31 -4.13
N ARG A 675 0.02 -1.33 -4.13
CA ARG A 675 0.44 -2.74 -4.05
C ARG A 675 1.38 -3.17 -5.18
N LYS A 676 1.17 -2.69 -6.41
CA LYS A 676 2.08 -2.94 -7.54
C LYS A 676 3.44 -2.25 -7.37
N LEU A 677 3.49 -1.09 -6.72
CA LEU A 677 4.73 -0.39 -6.40
C LEU A 677 5.48 -1.04 -5.24
N GLU A 678 4.79 -1.47 -4.18
CA GLU A 678 5.35 -2.22 -3.05
C GLU A 678 5.96 -3.55 -3.50
N GLU A 679 5.27 -4.30 -4.38
CA GLU A 679 5.82 -5.52 -4.94
C GLU A 679 7.06 -5.26 -5.82
N LYS A 680 7.03 -4.20 -6.65
CA LYS A 680 8.19 -3.81 -7.45
C LYS A 680 9.37 -3.38 -6.57
N GLU A 681 9.12 -2.69 -5.47
CA GLU A 681 10.12 -2.28 -4.48
C GLU A 681 10.74 -3.49 -3.78
N ARG A 682 9.91 -4.45 -3.34
CA ARG A 682 10.35 -5.76 -2.80
C ARG A 682 11.23 -6.54 -3.78
N LEU A 683 10.85 -6.58 -5.07
CA LEU A 683 11.63 -7.25 -6.12
C LEU A 683 12.97 -6.55 -6.38
N LEU A 684 12.98 -5.21 -6.45
CA LEU A 684 14.21 -4.42 -6.60
C LEU A 684 15.16 -4.61 -5.42
N GLN A 685 14.65 -4.60 -4.19
CA GLN A 685 15.41 -4.89 -2.98
C GLN A 685 16.07 -6.28 -3.07
N GLY A 686 15.33 -7.29 -3.53
CA GLY A 686 15.84 -8.65 -3.75
C GLY A 686 16.95 -8.72 -4.81
N THR A 687 16.86 -7.94 -5.90
CA THR A 687 17.95 -7.86 -6.89
C THR A 687 19.18 -7.12 -6.38
N ILE A 688 19.01 -6.07 -5.56
CA ILE A 688 20.13 -5.36 -4.93
C ILE A 688 20.89 -6.33 -4.01
N SER A 689 20.20 -7.01 -3.11
CA SER A 689 20.84 -8.00 -2.22
C SER A 689 21.25 -9.31 -2.89
N ALA A 690 21.04 -9.47 -4.21
CA ALA A 690 21.72 -10.46 -5.03
C ALA A 690 23.04 -9.90 -5.58
N ALA A 691 23.01 -8.71 -6.17
CA ALA A 691 24.20 -8.04 -6.70
C ALA A 691 25.25 -7.72 -5.61
N GLU A 692 24.81 -7.36 -4.40
CA GLU A 692 25.69 -7.14 -3.23
C GLU A 692 26.46 -8.42 -2.85
N ARG A 693 25.79 -9.58 -2.89
CA ARG A 693 26.42 -10.88 -2.60
C ARG A 693 27.39 -11.30 -3.70
N GLU A 694 27.04 -11.10 -4.97
CA GLU A 694 27.97 -11.36 -6.06
C GLU A 694 29.19 -10.44 -6.00
N LEU A 695 28.99 -9.14 -5.75
CA LEU A 695 30.08 -8.18 -5.58
C LEU A 695 31.02 -8.59 -4.43
N GLY A 696 30.48 -9.08 -3.31
CA GLY A 696 31.26 -9.65 -2.21
C GLY A 696 32.13 -10.83 -2.66
N LEU A 697 31.54 -11.82 -3.34
CA LEU A 697 32.27 -12.99 -3.85
C LEU A 697 33.33 -12.63 -4.90
N ARG A 698 33.01 -11.72 -5.84
CA ARG A 698 33.96 -11.23 -6.86
C ARG A 698 35.11 -10.45 -6.21
N THR A 699 34.85 -9.68 -5.15
CA THR A 699 35.88 -8.98 -4.36
C THR A 699 36.79 -9.97 -3.62
N GLN A 700 36.21 -10.98 -2.96
CA GLN A 700 36.96 -12.03 -2.27
C GLN A 700 37.87 -12.81 -3.23
N ALA A 701 37.38 -13.14 -4.43
CA ALA A 701 38.17 -13.79 -5.48
C ALA A 701 39.32 -12.89 -5.98
N LEU A 702 39.07 -11.59 -6.15
CA LEU A 702 40.07 -10.60 -6.55
C LEU A 702 41.17 -10.45 -5.49
N ASP A 703 40.83 -10.45 -4.20
CA ASP A 703 41.80 -10.38 -3.10
C ASP A 703 42.52 -11.71 -2.80
N MET A 704 41.97 -12.85 -3.24
CA MET A 704 42.72 -14.12 -3.34
C MET A 704 43.75 -14.05 -4.47
N ASN A 705 43.36 -13.54 -5.65
CA ASN A 705 44.24 -13.44 -6.81
C ASN A 705 45.37 -12.43 -6.58
N LYS A 706 45.13 -11.32 -5.86
CA LYS A 706 46.21 -10.41 -5.40
C LYS A 706 47.25 -11.13 -4.54
N ARG A 707 46.81 -11.93 -3.56
CA ARG A 707 47.73 -12.67 -2.67
C ARG A 707 48.56 -13.69 -3.46
N LYS A 708 47.95 -14.47 -4.34
CA LYS A 708 48.67 -15.38 -5.25
C LYS A 708 49.67 -14.66 -6.17
N ALA A 709 49.33 -13.47 -6.65
CA ALA A 709 50.27 -12.65 -7.44
C ALA A 709 51.45 -12.17 -6.58
N GLN A 710 51.22 -11.76 -5.33
CA GLN A 710 52.28 -11.39 -4.38
C GLN A 710 53.18 -12.60 -4.02
N GLU A 711 52.58 -13.76 -3.74
CA GLU A 711 53.29 -15.02 -3.51
C GLU A 711 54.17 -15.42 -4.71
N SER A 712 53.65 -15.27 -5.94
CA SER A 712 54.41 -15.52 -7.18
C SER A 712 55.55 -14.53 -7.40
N VAL A 713 55.39 -13.25 -7.03
CA VAL A 713 56.47 -12.25 -7.08
C VAL A 713 57.56 -12.62 -6.07
N LEU A 714 57.21 -12.98 -4.83
CA LEU A 714 58.18 -13.39 -3.81
C LEU A 714 58.96 -14.64 -4.22
N LEU A 715 58.29 -15.67 -4.79
CA LEU A 715 58.99 -16.82 -5.37
C LEU A 715 59.96 -16.42 -6.50
N SER A 716 59.56 -15.49 -7.38
CA SER A 716 60.42 -15.01 -8.46
C SER A 716 61.63 -14.22 -7.94
N GLU A 717 61.48 -13.48 -6.84
CA GLU A 717 62.59 -12.77 -6.20
C GLU A 717 63.53 -13.71 -5.46
N GLU A 718 63.02 -14.75 -4.81
CA GLU A 718 63.85 -15.77 -4.19
C GLU A 718 64.64 -16.57 -5.24
N VAL A 719 63.99 -17.04 -6.32
CA VAL A 719 64.66 -17.75 -7.42
C VAL A 719 65.68 -16.85 -8.11
N ARG A 720 65.40 -15.55 -8.28
CA ARG A 720 66.40 -14.57 -8.76
C ARG A 720 67.60 -14.46 -7.81
N THR A 721 67.36 -14.40 -6.51
CA THR A 721 68.42 -14.32 -5.48
C THR A 721 69.27 -15.60 -5.47
N GLN A 722 68.64 -16.78 -5.61
CA GLN A 722 69.34 -18.06 -5.76
C GLN A 722 70.19 -18.09 -7.04
N LEU A 723 69.67 -17.59 -8.17
CA LEU A 723 70.41 -17.46 -9.43
C LEU A 723 71.62 -16.53 -9.31
N GLU A 724 71.45 -15.35 -8.70
CA GLU A 724 72.55 -14.42 -8.40
C GLU A 724 73.63 -15.08 -7.51
N GLY A 725 73.22 -15.83 -6.48
CA GLY A 725 74.13 -16.62 -5.64
C GLY A 725 74.77 -17.84 -6.32
N VAL A 726 74.20 -18.36 -7.42
CA VAL A 726 74.87 -19.35 -8.29
C VAL A 726 75.85 -18.66 -9.23
N GLN A 727 75.50 -17.49 -9.79
CA GLN A 727 76.38 -16.71 -10.67
C GLN A 727 77.64 -16.23 -9.95
N GLN A 728 77.53 -15.77 -8.69
CA GLN A 728 78.69 -15.40 -7.86
C GLN A 728 79.62 -16.58 -7.56
N ARG A 729 79.06 -17.78 -7.31
CA ARG A 729 79.88 -19.00 -7.15
C ARG A 729 80.55 -19.40 -8.46
N LEU A 730 79.87 -19.23 -9.60
CA LEU A 730 80.43 -19.50 -10.92
C LEU A 730 81.54 -18.49 -11.29
N SER A 731 81.45 -17.22 -10.90
CA SER A 731 82.55 -16.26 -11.11
C SER A 731 83.75 -16.58 -10.23
N ALA A 732 83.53 -16.89 -8.94
CA ALA A 732 84.61 -17.28 -8.03
C ALA A 732 85.37 -18.54 -8.53
N VAL A 733 84.64 -19.57 -8.98
CA VAL A 733 85.26 -20.79 -9.57
C VAL A 733 85.98 -20.48 -10.89
N ARG A 734 85.51 -19.52 -11.69
CA ARG A 734 86.23 -19.07 -12.91
C ARG A 734 87.54 -18.36 -12.56
N GLU A 735 87.51 -17.48 -11.55
CA GLU A 735 88.70 -16.80 -11.04
C GLU A 735 89.71 -17.80 -10.47
N GLU A 736 89.25 -18.75 -9.65
CA GLU A 736 90.07 -19.86 -9.12
C GLU A 736 90.69 -20.72 -10.23
N VAL A 737 89.96 -21.02 -11.31
CA VAL A 737 90.48 -21.76 -12.47
C VAL A 737 91.53 -20.94 -13.24
N ILE A 738 91.36 -19.62 -13.35
CA ILE A 738 92.33 -18.71 -13.96
C ILE A 738 93.62 -18.65 -13.12
N GLU A 739 93.51 -18.46 -11.80
CA GLU A 739 94.66 -18.46 -10.88
C GLU A 739 95.41 -19.80 -10.90
N ASN A 740 94.69 -20.93 -10.86
CA ASN A 740 95.28 -22.26 -10.99
C ASN A 740 95.99 -22.46 -12.35
N SER A 741 95.44 -21.92 -13.44
CA SER A 741 96.10 -21.97 -14.75
C SER A 741 97.41 -21.19 -14.75
N ILE A 742 97.40 -19.94 -14.26
CA ILE A 742 98.58 -19.07 -14.15
C ILE A 742 99.65 -19.71 -13.23
N SER A 743 99.22 -20.29 -12.10
CA SER A 743 100.10 -21.01 -11.17
C SER A 743 100.77 -22.20 -11.86
N ARG A 744 100.00 -23.02 -12.59
CA ARG A 744 100.51 -24.21 -13.28
C ARG A 744 101.42 -23.86 -14.47
N GLU A 745 101.19 -22.74 -15.16
CA GLU A 745 102.13 -22.21 -16.16
C GLU A 745 103.46 -21.77 -15.52
N LYS A 746 103.40 -21.07 -14.38
CA LYS A 746 104.56 -20.64 -13.61
C LYS A 746 105.37 -21.85 -13.08
N GLU A 747 104.70 -22.90 -12.61
CA GLU A 747 105.36 -24.17 -12.27
C GLU A 747 105.95 -24.87 -13.49
N SER A 748 105.24 -24.90 -14.64
CA SER A 748 105.77 -25.47 -15.89
C SER A 748 107.02 -24.73 -16.36
N PHE A 749 107.06 -23.40 -16.25
CA PHE A 749 108.25 -22.59 -16.54
C PHE A 749 109.41 -22.91 -15.60
N ASN A 750 109.15 -23.00 -14.29
CA ASN A 750 110.16 -23.39 -13.30
C ASN A 750 110.70 -24.81 -13.55
N ALA A 751 109.83 -25.75 -13.91
CA ALA A 751 110.21 -27.11 -14.27
C ALA A 751 111.06 -27.16 -15.56
N ARG A 752 110.72 -26.39 -16.59
CA ARG A 752 111.56 -26.25 -17.81
C ARG A 752 112.94 -25.69 -17.46
N ARG A 753 113.02 -24.65 -16.62
CA ARG A 753 114.29 -24.06 -16.16
C ARG A 753 115.13 -25.06 -15.38
N ALA A 754 114.52 -25.83 -14.48
CA ALA A 754 115.21 -26.90 -13.76
C ALA A 754 115.70 -28.01 -14.71
N GLN A 755 114.90 -28.39 -15.71
CA GLN A 755 115.26 -29.37 -16.74
C GLN A 755 116.42 -28.90 -17.63
N GLU A 756 116.47 -27.60 -17.97
CA GLU A 756 117.63 -26.99 -18.61
C GLU A 756 118.88 -27.06 -17.72
N ASP A 757 118.78 -26.73 -16.44
CA ASP A 757 119.92 -26.70 -15.53
C ASP A 757 120.43 -28.12 -15.22
N ILE A 758 119.54 -29.10 -15.09
CA ILE A 758 119.86 -30.54 -15.11
C ILE A 758 120.58 -30.91 -16.42
N SER A 759 120.15 -30.38 -17.57
CA SER A 759 120.79 -30.65 -18.86
C SER A 759 122.17 -29.99 -18.98
N LYS A 760 122.35 -28.78 -18.43
CA LYS A 760 123.66 -28.09 -18.31
C LYS A 760 124.60 -28.87 -17.38
N LEU A 761 124.09 -29.40 -16.26
CA LEU A 761 124.85 -30.24 -15.33
C LEU A 761 125.22 -31.60 -15.93
N ARG A 762 124.30 -32.28 -16.63
CA ARG A 762 124.59 -33.50 -17.40
C ARG A 762 125.68 -33.26 -18.45
N ARG A 763 125.61 -32.15 -19.21
CA ARG A 763 126.67 -31.75 -20.16
C ARG A 763 128.01 -31.43 -19.48
N LYS A 764 128.02 -30.93 -18.23
CA LYS A 764 129.25 -30.75 -17.43
C LYS A 764 129.83 -32.10 -16.98
N ILE A 765 129.00 -33.00 -16.45
CA ILE A 765 129.39 -34.37 -16.05
C ILE A 765 129.96 -35.13 -17.24
N GLU A 766 129.35 -35.02 -18.41
CA GLU A 766 129.85 -35.64 -19.64
C GLU A 766 131.22 -35.09 -20.06
N LYS A 767 131.43 -33.77 -19.90
CA LYS A 767 132.75 -33.14 -20.13
C LYS A 767 133.81 -33.54 -19.10
N THR A 768 133.45 -33.91 -17.86
CA THR A 768 134.40 -34.44 -16.87
C THR A 768 134.55 -35.96 -16.91
N LYS A 769 133.64 -36.69 -17.56
CA LYS A 769 133.80 -38.12 -17.86
C LYS A 769 134.74 -38.40 -19.03
N LYS A 770 134.73 -37.60 -20.09
CA LYS A 770 135.59 -37.83 -21.27
C LYS A 770 137.11 -37.87 -21.00
N PRO A 771 137.66 -37.15 -20.01
CA PRO A 771 139.04 -37.37 -19.55
C PRO A 771 139.27 -38.68 -18.79
N ALA A 772 138.24 -39.27 -18.17
CA ALA A 772 138.37 -40.44 -17.30
C ALA A 772 138.45 -41.78 -18.06
N GLU A 773 137.93 -41.85 -19.28
CA GLU A 773 137.96 -43.08 -20.11
C GLU A 773 139.29 -43.27 -20.86
N ASN A 774 140.26 -42.36 -20.70
CA ASN A 774 141.50 -42.34 -21.50
C ASN A 774 142.80 -42.34 -20.66
N ILE A 775 142.73 -42.70 -19.38
CA ILE A 775 143.90 -42.90 -18.51
C ILE A 775 144.22 -44.40 -18.46
N ARG A 776 145.16 -44.86 -19.30
CA ARG A 776 145.57 -46.28 -19.38
C ARG A 776 146.99 -46.56 -18.84
N ASN A 777 147.71 -45.53 -18.39
CA ASN A 777 149.16 -45.58 -18.14
C ASN A 777 149.53 -45.35 -16.65
N GLY A 778 148.68 -45.76 -15.71
CA GLY A 778 148.97 -45.66 -14.27
C GLY A 778 150.12 -46.59 -13.82
N ASP A 779 150.17 -47.80 -14.38
CA ASP A 779 151.18 -48.81 -14.00
C ASP A 779 152.59 -48.49 -14.53
N GLU A 780 152.73 -47.70 -15.59
CA GLU A 780 154.05 -47.32 -16.13
C GLU A 780 154.76 -46.37 -15.17
N ILE A 781 154.07 -45.34 -14.67
CA ILE A 781 154.60 -44.35 -13.73
C ILE A 781 155.07 -45.03 -12.43
N LEU A 782 154.26 -45.96 -11.89
CA LEU A 782 154.62 -46.73 -10.69
C LEU A 782 155.82 -47.65 -10.93
N ASN A 783 155.98 -48.22 -12.13
CA ASN A 783 157.13 -49.04 -12.46
C ASN A 783 158.43 -48.22 -12.65
N GLU A 784 158.35 -47.00 -13.17
CA GLU A 784 159.50 -46.09 -13.23
C GLU A 784 159.98 -45.71 -11.83
N GLU A 785 159.08 -45.30 -10.92
CA GLU A 785 159.44 -44.99 -9.53
C GLU A 785 160.08 -46.20 -8.82
N ILE A 786 159.49 -47.40 -8.96
CA ILE A 786 160.04 -48.65 -8.39
C ILE A 786 161.44 -48.96 -8.92
N ASN A 787 161.71 -48.70 -10.20
CA ASN A 787 163.03 -48.91 -10.78
C ASN A 787 164.06 -47.88 -10.30
N ASP A 788 163.65 -46.62 -10.11
CA ASP A 788 164.53 -45.58 -9.59
C ASP A 788 164.92 -45.83 -8.12
N TYR A 789 163.99 -46.33 -7.30
CA TYR A 789 164.31 -46.79 -5.94
C TYR A 789 165.25 -48.00 -5.92
N LYS A 790 165.05 -48.99 -6.81
CA LYS A 790 165.98 -50.13 -6.96
C LYS A 790 167.40 -49.66 -7.33
N ALA A 791 167.52 -48.78 -8.32
CA ALA A 791 168.81 -48.21 -8.74
C ALA A 791 169.53 -47.48 -7.58
N ARG A 792 168.79 -46.72 -6.76
CA ARG A 792 169.33 -46.02 -5.58
C ARG A 792 169.83 -46.99 -4.49
N LEU A 793 169.28 -48.20 -4.35
CA LEU A 793 169.70 -49.19 -3.36
C LEU A 793 170.86 -50.10 -3.83
N THR A 794 171.07 -50.24 -5.14
CA THR A 794 172.16 -51.06 -5.70
C THR A 794 173.55 -50.42 -5.53
N CYS A 795 174.58 -51.25 -5.35
CA CYS A 795 175.97 -50.86 -5.14
C CYS A 795 176.65 -50.33 -6.44
N PRO A 796 177.16 -49.08 -6.48
CA PRO A 796 177.81 -48.49 -7.66
C PRO A 796 179.11 -49.16 -8.13
N CYS A 797 179.63 -50.14 -7.39
CA CYS A 797 180.87 -50.85 -7.74
C CYS A 797 180.64 -52.15 -8.52
N CYS A 798 179.39 -52.62 -8.60
CA CYS A 798 179.04 -53.84 -9.34
C CYS A 798 177.65 -53.80 -9.99
N ASN A 799 176.84 -52.78 -9.71
CA ASN A 799 175.49 -52.56 -10.26
C ASN A 799 174.57 -53.80 -10.22
N SER A 800 174.78 -54.67 -9.22
CA SER A 800 174.09 -55.97 -9.10
C SER A 800 173.69 -56.29 -7.66
N ARG A 801 174.60 -56.13 -6.69
CA ARG A 801 174.32 -56.37 -5.26
C ARG A 801 173.79 -55.11 -4.57
N VAL A 802 172.90 -55.29 -3.60
CA VAL A 802 172.42 -54.21 -2.70
C VAL A 802 173.57 -53.64 -1.86
N LYS A 803 173.42 -52.40 -1.38
CA LYS A 803 174.31 -51.73 -0.44
C LYS A 803 174.19 -52.33 0.97
N ASP A 804 175.17 -53.13 1.39
CA ASP A 804 175.23 -53.77 2.72
C ASP A 804 176.53 -53.48 3.51
N ALA A 805 177.34 -52.49 3.11
CA ALA A 805 178.53 -52.09 3.86
C ALA A 805 178.87 -50.60 3.76
N VAL A 806 179.23 -49.99 4.88
CA VAL A 806 179.63 -48.57 4.98
C VAL A 806 181.13 -48.43 5.22
N LEU A 807 181.77 -47.47 4.55
CA LEU A 807 183.11 -46.99 4.88
C LEU A 807 183.00 -45.91 5.97
N THR A 808 183.33 -46.23 7.22
CA THR A 808 183.10 -45.35 8.38
C THR A 808 183.81 -44.00 8.26
N LYS A 809 184.97 -43.95 7.60
CA LYS A 809 185.72 -42.71 7.33
C LYS A 809 185.07 -41.71 6.36
N CYS A 810 184.04 -42.11 5.62
CA CYS A 810 183.37 -41.21 4.65
C CYS A 810 181.88 -41.48 4.45
N PHE A 811 181.29 -42.34 5.28
CA PHE A 811 179.89 -42.80 5.28
C PHE A 811 179.32 -43.26 3.92
N HIS A 812 180.19 -43.55 2.95
CA HIS A 812 179.77 -44.07 1.65
C HIS A 812 179.46 -45.58 1.73
N VAL A 813 178.28 -45.94 1.23
CA VAL A 813 177.75 -47.30 1.29
C VAL A 813 177.88 -48.01 -0.07
N PHE A 814 178.38 -49.24 -0.02
CA PHE A 814 178.63 -50.15 -1.13
C PHE A 814 178.20 -51.58 -0.72
N CYS A 815 178.50 -52.59 -1.55
CA CYS A 815 178.36 -53.98 -1.14
C CYS A 815 179.59 -54.44 -0.33
N PHE A 816 179.42 -55.30 0.67
CA PHE A 816 180.49 -55.76 1.56
C PHE A 816 181.60 -56.46 0.79
N GLU A 817 181.23 -57.31 -0.18
CA GLU A 817 182.18 -57.97 -1.10
C GLU A 817 182.97 -56.94 -1.91
N CYS A 818 182.31 -55.88 -2.40
CA CYS A 818 182.92 -54.81 -3.19
C CYS A 818 183.99 -54.04 -2.41
N VAL A 819 183.74 -53.79 -1.12
CA VAL A 819 184.69 -53.14 -0.21
C VAL A 819 185.82 -54.10 0.16
N LYS A 820 185.47 -55.34 0.54
CA LYS A 820 186.43 -56.36 0.94
C LYS A 820 187.41 -56.70 -0.19
N THR A 821 186.94 -56.94 -1.42
CA THR A 821 187.81 -57.18 -2.58
C THR A 821 188.78 -56.02 -2.80
N ARG A 822 188.36 -54.76 -2.64
CA ARG A 822 189.28 -53.60 -2.73
C ARG A 822 190.26 -53.52 -1.56
N TYR A 823 189.87 -53.92 -0.36
CA TYR A 823 190.77 -54.01 0.78
C TYR A 823 191.85 -55.10 0.60
N ASP A 824 191.44 -56.27 0.12
CA ASP A 824 192.28 -57.45 -0.08
C ASP A 824 193.26 -57.27 -1.27
N THR A 825 192.77 -56.74 -2.40
CA THR A 825 193.60 -56.35 -3.58
C THR A 825 194.46 -55.10 -3.35
N ARG A 826 194.53 -54.59 -2.11
CA ARG A 826 195.28 -53.39 -1.69
C ARG A 826 194.83 -52.06 -2.35
N GLN A 827 193.75 -52.05 -3.13
CA GLN A 827 193.11 -50.86 -3.70
C GLN A 827 192.29 -50.08 -2.64
N ARG A 828 192.95 -49.73 -1.53
CA ARG A 828 192.39 -49.24 -0.25
C ARG A 828 191.93 -47.77 -0.28
N LYS A 829 191.20 -47.39 -1.32
CA LYS A 829 190.58 -46.07 -1.51
C LYS A 829 189.09 -46.19 -1.83
N CYS A 830 188.29 -45.32 -1.22
CA CYS A 830 186.85 -45.26 -1.39
C CYS A 830 186.47 -45.09 -2.89
N PRO A 831 185.63 -45.96 -3.47
CA PRO A 831 185.23 -45.86 -4.87
C PRO A 831 184.61 -44.52 -5.29
N LYS A 832 183.94 -43.80 -4.37
CA LYS A 832 183.19 -42.57 -4.65
C LYS A 832 183.92 -41.27 -4.30
N CYS A 833 184.85 -41.28 -3.34
CA CYS A 833 185.57 -40.07 -2.91
C CYS A 833 187.10 -40.25 -2.75
N ASN A 834 187.66 -41.39 -3.13
CA ASN A 834 189.09 -41.72 -3.09
C ASN A 834 189.78 -41.67 -1.70
N ALA A 835 189.04 -41.39 -0.62
CA ALA A 835 189.54 -41.42 0.76
C ALA A 835 190.10 -42.80 1.14
N ALA A 836 191.27 -42.83 1.79
CA ALA A 836 191.94 -44.08 2.14
C ALA A 836 191.30 -44.77 3.36
N PHE A 837 191.18 -46.11 3.31
CA PHE A 837 190.55 -46.90 4.36
C PHE A 837 191.33 -48.19 4.70
N GLY A 838 191.45 -48.49 5.99
CA GLY A 838 192.12 -49.65 6.57
C GLY A 838 191.15 -50.72 7.07
N ALA A 839 191.67 -51.71 7.81
CA ALA A 839 190.91 -52.88 8.27
C ALA A 839 189.66 -52.52 9.09
N ASN A 840 189.78 -51.52 9.97
CA ASN A 840 188.73 -51.13 10.91
C ASN A 840 187.79 -50.05 10.33
N ASP A 841 188.05 -49.57 9.11
CA ASP A 841 187.34 -48.43 8.50
C ASP A 841 186.13 -48.85 7.63
N PHE A 842 185.74 -50.13 7.67
CA PHE A 842 184.57 -50.63 6.94
C PHE A 842 183.78 -51.66 7.75
N HIS A 843 182.45 -51.49 7.79
CA HIS A 843 181.54 -52.34 8.57
C HIS A 843 180.33 -52.74 7.73
N ARG A 844 179.78 -53.93 8.00
CA ARG A 844 178.54 -54.39 7.35
C ARG A 844 177.34 -53.68 7.98
N ILE A 845 176.36 -53.29 7.15
CA ILE A 845 175.09 -52.71 7.59
C ILE A 845 173.94 -53.49 6.95
N TYR A 846 172.79 -53.49 7.61
CA TYR A 846 171.56 -54.09 7.09
C TYR A 846 170.58 -52.96 6.74
N ILE A 847 170.18 -52.91 5.47
CA ILE A 847 169.06 -52.10 4.99
C ILE A 847 167.88 -53.07 4.87
N GLY A 848 166.77 -52.75 5.53
CA GLY A 848 165.53 -53.54 5.50
C GLY A 848 164.70 -53.28 4.25
#